data_AF-A0A845Z435-F1
#
_entry.id   AF-A0A845Z435-F1
#
_cell.length_a   1.000
_cell.length_b   1.000
_cell.length_c   1.000
_cell.angle_alpha   90.00
_cell.angle_beta   90.00
_cell.angle_gamma   90.00
#
_symmetry.space_group_name_H-M   'P 1'
#
loop_
_entity.id
_entity.type
_entity.pdbx_description
1 polymer ?
#
loop_
_entity_poly.entity_id
_entity_poly.type
_entity_poly.pdbx_seq_one_letter_code
_entity_poly.pdbx_strand_id
1 'polypeptide(L)'
;MGLTTITQDLPTDTKLSEGECHSPLQMVVSKSICVSPITITLAAVLATKALEKTGENIGQVVREQSAKFLESLKQESPHTVTAIEQLSEQPLDYCQTVLQMLGAAANPDIAETIQELAAAAKANPHPKINEILQEIKKTLKFEQQTKAQFYGQLVEQFYRCQSDRFPINKTRRQQLEKALGELAKQNIDSSSDRSLLQKDFIEKILGDADDENSLFYLALQIGWLNNIAVESPTEKLYAFFHDTFEEYFAAVAIANWDFFLPPPQNNKSVKSKPYRIFQPQWKQVILFWLGRKDVDEEKKEEFIKALTEFKDRYGNFLTQTTGTEKRFYKYRAYFLAAAGVAEFPQCTQIVKIVNTVVSWACNHSLKEIETEAQAVLLETPRKKTINALVKLLRYTSDNKTRTQAAETLEKIGIGNEYAINGLVHLLRSTSDRWTRTQAAESLGRIGTGNQKAIDSLVHLLKSTSNSETRRQIAESLGKIDPGNQKAIDSLVQLLKSTSDYARSSAAESLGKIGNGNQKAIDGLVHLLKSTSNGETRRQIAENLGEIGNGNQKAIDSLVQLLKSTSNNKTRRQAAYSLEKIGNGNQKAIDDLLQLLESTSDDSTHLITAYSLGKIGTGNQKAIDGLVNLLESTSDKKTRWGVAETLRKIDPGNQKAIDSLMYLSLSTSDDTGYRLKKRRWWFLLLCFLFGVGVVFILALI
;
A
#
# COMPACT_ATOMS: atom_id res chain seq x y z
N MET A 1 -10.99 61.89 -25.50
CA MET A 1 -9.57 62.03 -25.92
C MET A 1 -8.97 60.63 -25.80
N GLY A 2 -8.83 59.79 -26.82
CA GLY A 2 -8.57 60.03 -28.23
C GLY A 2 -7.07 59.89 -28.51
N LEU A 3 -6.67 58.72 -29.04
CA LEU A 3 -5.59 58.49 -30.04
C LEU A 3 -4.12 58.75 -29.58
N THR A 4 -3.05 58.09 -30.03
CA THR A 4 -2.69 56.79 -30.64
C THR A 4 -1.17 56.88 -30.95
N THR A 5 -0.48 55.72 -31.00
CA THR A 5 0.74 55.41 -31.80
C THR A 5 2.05 56.15 -31.46
N ILE A 6 3.24 55.52 -31.44
CA ILE A 6 3.89 54.86 -32.58
C ILE A 6 4.76 53.65 -32.14
N THR A 7 4.78 52.69 -33.05
CA THR A 7 5.44 51.37 -33.22
C THR A 7 6.96 51.35 -33.36
N GLN A 8 7.54 50.13 -33.24
CA GLN A 8 8.77 49.53 -33.84
C GLN A 8 9.63 48.85 -32.74
N ASP A 9 10.14 47.62 -32.79
CA ASP A 9 10.24 46.57 -33.81
C ASP A 9 10.42 45.20 -33.10
N LEU A 10 9.97 44.11 -33.73
CA LEU A 10 10.37 42.73 -33.44
C LEU A 10 11.58 42.37 -34.33
N PRO A 11 12.50 41.48 -33.90
CA PRO A 11 12.33 40.08 -34.31
C PRO A 11 12.82 39.00 -33.33
N THR A 12 11.98 37.97 -33.20
CA THR A 12 12.24 36.51 -33.19
C THR A 12 13.40 35.86 -32.43
N ASP A 13 12.99 34.82 -31.67
CA ASP A 13 13.64 33.54 -31.43
C ASP A 13 14.93 33.49 -30.61
N THR A 14 14.78 33.03 -29.35
CA THR A 14 15.73 32.08 -28.78
C THR A 14 15.09 31.26 -27.65
N LYS A 15 14.97 29.95 -27.89
CA LYS A 15 14.90 28.92 -26.85
C LYS A 15 16.13 29.04 -25.95
N LEU A 16 15.96 28.95 -24.63
CA LEU A 16 16.93 28.48 -23.61
C LEU A 16 16.17 28.54 -22.27
N SER A 17 15.79 27.39 -21.72
CA SER A 17 16.55 26.61 -20.73
C SER A 17 16.21 27.01 -19.30
N GLU A 18 15.72 26.02 -18.59
CA GLU A 18 15.57 25.93 -17.15
C GLU A 18 16.83 26.42 -16.40
N GLY A 19 16.63 27.15 -15.31
CA GLY A 19 17.69 27.71 -14.49
C GLY A 19 17.13 28.47 -13.29
N GLU A 20 16.72 27.70 -12.28
CA GLU A 20 16.70 27.96 -10.83
C GLU A 20 16.73 29.42 -10.33
N CYS A 21 15.68 29.80 -9.60
CA CYS A 21 15.76 30.80 -8.53
C CYS A 21 14.87 30.35 -7.35
N HIS A 22 15.53 30.04 -6.23
CA HIS A 22 14.94 29.65 -4.96
C HIS A 22 14.27 30.83 -4.22
N SER A 23 13.04 30.63 -3.74
CA SER A 23 12.61 31.04 -2.39
C SER A 23 11.29 30.39 -1.96
N PRO A 24 10.99 30.32 -0.64
CA PRO A 24 10.17 29.26 -0.04
C PRO A 24 8.74 29.68 0.35
N LEU A 25 7.96 28.65 0.71
CA LEU A 25 6.61 28.61 1.33
C LEU A 25 5.38 28.63 0.39
N GLN A 26 4.76 27.44 0.21
CA GLN A 26 3.34 27.20 0.56
C GLN A 26 2.93 25.71 0.46
N MET A 27 2.60 25.15 1.63
CA MET A 27 1.57 24.15 1.99
C MET A 27 0.95 23.14 1.00
N VAL A 28 0.95 21.87 1.48
CA VAL A 28 -0.20 20.93 1.55
C VAL A 28 -0.73 20.37 0.24
N VAL A 29 -0.36 19.11 -0.05
CA VAL A 29 -1.22 17.90 -0.03
C VAL A 29 -0.29 16.75 -0.45
N SER A 30 0.05 15.85 0.46
CA SER A 30 0.41 14.48 0.08
C SER A 30 -0.06 13.51 1.18
N LYS A 31 -1.23 12.91 0.91
CA LYS A 31 -1.55 11.57 1.39
C LYS A 31 -0.54 10.61 0.73
N SER A 32 0.59 10.40 1.38
CA SER A 32 1.39 9.21 1.14
C SER A 32 1.03 8.17 2.19
N ILE A 33 0.64 7.00 1.70
CA ILE A 33 0.47 5.78 2.48
C ILE A 33 1.87 5.41 2.99
N CYS A 34 2.24 5.93 4.16
CA CYS A 34 3.43 5.47 4.87
C CYS A 34 3.06 4.16 5.56
N VAL A 35 3.54 3.04 5.02
CA VAL A 35 3.71 1.80 5.79
C VAL A 35 4.61 2.17 6.96
N SER A 36 4.06 2.25 8.16
CA SER A 36 4.77 2.84 9.30
C SER A 36 5.96 1.95 9.72
N PRO A 37 7.02 2.51 10.32
CA PRO A 37 8.16 1.77 10.89
C PRO A 37 7.75 0.64 11.85
N ILE A 38 6.52 0.70 12.37
CA ILE A 38 5.96 -0.26 13.31
C ILE A 38 5.54 -1.55 12.60
N THR A 39 5.07 -1.47 11.35
CA THR A 39 4.76 -2.64 10.49
C THR A 39 6.02 -3.47 10.22
N ILE A 40 7.15 -2.78 10.08
CA ILE A 40 8.48 -3.36 9.83
C ILE A 40 9.03 -4.01 11.11
N THR A 41 8.79 -3.40 12.27
CA THR A 41 9.21 -3.92 13.58
C THR A 41 8.39 -5.15 13.99
N LEU A 42 7.08 -5.17 13.71
CA LEU A 42 6.20 -6.32 13.96
C LEU A 42 6.59 -7.54 13.13
N ALA A 43 6.87 -7.34 11.83
CA ALA A 43 7.33 -8.39 10.93
C ALA A 43 8.71 -8.91 11.32
N ALA A 44 9.62 -8.02 11.74
CA ALA A 44 10.96 -8.39 12.21
C ALA A 44 10.90 -9.23 13.49
N VAL A 45 10.15 -8.83 14.52
CA VAL A 45 10.01 -9.56 15.80
C VAL A 45 9.31 -10.92 15.62
N LEU A 46 8.31 -11.00 14.73
CA LEU A 46 7.65 -12.27 14.39
C LEU A 46 8.57 -13.19 13.58
N ALA A 47 9.39 -12.63 12.68
CA ALA A 47 10.37 -13.39 11.91
C ALA A 47 11.53 -13.88 12.80
N THR A 48 12.08 -13.07 13.69
CA THR A 48 13.16 -13.50 14.62
C THR A 48 12.68 -14.53 15.62
N LYS A 49 11.49 -14.40 16.23
CA LYS A 49 10.95 -15.45 17.11
C LYS A 49 10.61 -16.75 16.37
N ALA A 50 10.18 -16.67 15.12
CA ALA A 50 9.98 -17.85 14.27
C ALA A 50 11.32 -18.54 13.95
N LEU A 51 12.36 -17.75 13.61
CA LEU A 51 13.71 -18.23 13.33
C LEU A 51 14.43 -18.80 14.57
N GLU A 52 14.29 -18.19 15.74
CA GLU A 52 14.98 -18.59 16.98
C GLU A 52 14.45 -19.89 17.58
N LYS A 53 13.21 -20.30 17.25
CA LYS A 53 12.54 -21.43 17.92
C LYS A 53 12.17 -22.62 17.01
N THR A 54 12.57 -22.57 15.73
CA THR A 54 12.42 -23.70 14.80
C THR A 54 13.77 -24.09 14.18
N GLY A 55 14.54 -24.84 14.98
CA GLY A 55 15.65 -25.64 14.46
C GLY A 55 15.18 -26.65 13.40
N GLU A 56 15.85 -26.56 12.26
CA GLU A 56 16.19 -27.60 11.27
C GLU A 56 15.18 -28.20 10.29
N ASN A 57 13.85 -28.02 10.35
CA ASN A 57 12.98 -28.71 9.35
C ASN A 57 11.94 -27.89 8.56
N ILE A 58 11.97 -26.55 8.61
CA ILE A 58 11.07 -25.69 7.78
C ILE A 58 11.87 -24.62 7.00
N GLY A 59 13.18 -24.80 6.90
CA GLY A 59 14.16 -23.74 6.63
C GLY A 59 14.24 -23.17 5.21
N GLN A 60 13.34 -23.48 4.28
CA GLN A 60 13.45 -22.97 2.91
C GLN A 60 12.31 -22.02 2.51
N VAL A 61 11.04 -22.40 2.68
CA VAL A 61 9.89 -21.56 2.28
C VAL A 61 9.74 -20.34 3.19
N VAL A 62 9.89 -20.53 4.51
CA VAL A 62 9.84 -19.42 5.48
C VAL A 62 11.06 -18.51 5.30
N ARG A 63 12.23 -19.10 5.04
CA ARG A 63 13.48 -18.35 4.82
C ARG A 63 13.45 -17.56 3.51
N GLU A 64 12.89 -18.11 2.43
CA GLU A 64 12.72 -17.43 1.13
C GLU A 64 11.71 -16.29 1.20
N GLN A 65 10.62 -16.44 1.95
CA GLN A 65 9.63 -15.37 2.10
C GLN A 65 10.13 -14.24 3.00
N SER A 66 10.82 -14.58 4.11
CA SER A 66 11.51 -13.59 4.95
C SER A 66 12.65 -12.88 4.22
N ALA A 67 13.41 -13.60 3.38
CA ALA A 67 14.49 -13.01 2.57
C ALA A 67 13.94 -12.08 1.48
N LYS A 68 12.88 -12.48 0.77
CA LYS A 68 12.21 -11.62 -0.23
C LYS A 68 11.65 -10.34 0.40
N PHE A 69 11.08 -10.43 1.60
CA PHE A 69 10.59 -9.28 2.35
C PHE A 69 11.72 -8.33 2.74
N LEU A 70 12.82 -8.86 3.30
CA LEU A 70 14.00 -8.07 3.66
C LEU A 70 14.65 -7.42 2.43
N GLU A 71 14.67 -8.10 1.29
CA GLU A 71 15.26 -7.59 0.05
C GLU A 71 14.41 -6.49 -0.60
N SER A 72 13.07 -6.63 -0.57
CA SER A 72 12.15 -5.53 -0.93
C SER A 72 12.28 -4.34 0.01
N LEU A 73 12.45 -4.59 1.32
CA LEU A 73 12.65 -3.54 2.32
C LEU A 73 14.01 -2.81 2.15
N LYS A 74 15.05 -3.53 1.72
CA LYS A 74 16.39 -2.97 1.46
C LYS A 74 16.39 -2.07 0.22
N GLN A 75 15.53 -2.36 -0.75
CA GLN A 75 15.33 -1.51 -1.93
C GLN A 75 14.55 -0.23 -1.62
N GLU A 76 13.58 -0.28 -0.69
CA GLU A 76 12.76 0.90 -0.35
C GLU A 76 13.33 1.75 0.79
N SER A 77 14.06 1.15 1.75
CA SER A 77 14.60 1.87 2.90
C SER A 77 15.90 1.24 3.44
N PRO A 78 17.05 1.51 2.80
CA PRO A 78 18.33 0.88 3.13
C PRO A 78 18.76 1.10 4.58
N HIS A 79 18.54 2.31 5.12
CA HIS A 79 18.90 2.68 6.50
C HIS A 79 18.09 1.92 7.56
N THR A 80 16.85 1.53 7.22
CA THR A 80 15.98 0.75 8.11
C THR A 80 16.45 -0.69 8.22
N VAL A 81 16.91 -1.29 7.11
CA VAL A 81 17.50 -2.64 7.13
C VAL A 81 18.81 -2.66 7.91
N THR A 82 19.66 -1.65 7.76
CA THR A 82 20.90 -1.53 8.55
C THR A 82 20.60 -1.37 10.05
N ALA A 83 19.54 -0.62 10.42
CA ALA A 83 19.12 -0.49 11.82
C ALA A 83 18.56 -1.81 12.39
N ILE A 84 17.85 -2.62 11.60
CA ILE A 84 17.36 -3.96 11.98
C ILE A 84 18.52 -4.94 12.17
N GLU A 85 19.51 -4.92 11.27
CA GLU A 85 20.73 -5.73 11.38
C GLU A 85 21.53 -5.32 12.63
N GLN A 86 21.58 -4.02 12.97
CA GLN A 86 22.23 -3.50 14.19
C GLN A 86 21.44 -3.75 15.51
N LEU A 87 20.12 -3.87 15.45
CA LEU A 87 19.26 -4.16 16.61
C LEU A 87 19.41 -5.61 17.13
N SER A 88 20.05 -6.50 16.36
CA SER A 88 20.27 -7.90 16.74
C SER A 88 21.32 -8.10 17.86
N GLU A 89 22.02 -7.04 18.28
CA GLU A 89 23.10 -7.11 19.28
C GLU A 89 22.81 -6.41 20.63
N GLN A 90 21.60 -5.89 20.90
CA GLN A 90 21.26 -5.27 22.20
C GLN A 90 20.06 -5.94 22.92
N PRO A 91 20.10 -6.10 24.25
CA PRO A 91 19.00 -6.70 25.02
C PRO A 91 17.75 -5.82 24.96
N LEU A 92 16.66 -6.36 24.39
CA LEU A 92 15.37 -5.67 24.24
C LEU A 92 14.77 -5.27 25.60
N ASP A 93 14.38 -3.99 25.76
CA ASP A 93 13.41 -3.58 26.79
C ASP A 93 12.01 -4.05 26.36
N TYR A 94 11.66 -5.24 26.82
CA TYR A 94 10.44 -5.96 26.48
C TYR A 94 9.17 -5.12 26.70
N CYS A 95 9.14 -4.26 27.72
CA CYS A 95 7.96 -3.46 28.04
C CYS A 95 7.78 -2.31 27.05
N GLN A 96 8.85 -1.63 26.64
CA GLN A 96 8.77 -0.54 25.67
C GLN A 96 8.44 -1.06 24.26
N THR A 97 9.02 -2.19 23.84
CA THR A 97 8.70 -2.82 22.55
C THR A 97 7.26 -3.35 22.53
N VAL A 98 6.78 -3.97 23.61
CA VAL A 98 5.38 -4.46 23.69
C VAL A 98 4.38 -3.29 23.70
N LEU A 99 4.67 -2.18 24.38
CA LEU A 99 3.79 -1.01 24.41
C LEU A 99 3.74 -0.27 23.05
N GLN A 100 4.88 -0.18 22.35
CA GLN A 100 4.94 0.35 20.98
C GLN A 100 4.22 -0.57 19.97
N MET A 101 4.36 -1.89 20.13
CA MET A 101 3.63 -2.88 19.32
C MET A 101 2.11 -2.86 19.57
N LEU A 102 1.68 -2.63 20.82
CA LEU A 102 0.26 -2.60 21.19
C LEU A 102 -0.43 -1.27 20.88
N GLY A 103 0.28 -0.14 20.93
CA GLY A 103 -0.24 1.15 20.47
C GLY A 103 -0.55 1.16 18.96
N ALA A 104 0.22 0.42 18.16
CA ALA A 104 -0.05 0.25 16.74
C ALA A 104 -1.21 -0.70 16.44
N ALA A 105 -1.47 -1.71 17.29
CA ALA A 105 -2.54 -2.69 17.10
C ALA A 105 -3.97 -2.15 17.25
N ALA A 106 -4.15 -0.86 17.56
CA ALA A 106 -5.45 -0.18 17.61
C ALA A 106 -6.05 0.14 16.22
N ASN A 107 -5.34 -0.20 15.13
CA ASN A 107 -5.80 -0.01 13.75
C ASN A 107 -6.56 -1.27 13.23
N PRO A 108 -7.83 -1.14 12.79
CA PRO A 108 -8.62 -2.23 12.20
C PRO A 108 -7.93 -2.97 11.04
N ASP A 109 -7.11 -2.27 10.25
CA ASP A 109 -6.41 -2.84 9.09
C ASP A 109 -5.31 -3.83 9.51
N ILE A 110 -4.74 -3.66 10.71
CA ILE A 110 -3.70 -4.53 11.28
C ILE A 110 -4.31 -5.83 11.81
N ALA A 111 -5.52 -5.78 12.38
CA ALA A 111 -6.26 -6.96 12.81
C ALA A 111 -6.63 -7.87 11.62
N GLU A 112 -7.05 -7.29 10.49
CA GLU A 112 -7.37 -8.01 9.25
C GLU A 112 -6.12 -8.63 8.60
N THR A 113 -4.99 -7.92 8.58
CA THR A 113 -3.70 -8.45 8.10
C THR A 113 -3.21 -9.64 8.95
N ILE A 114 -3.44 -9.60 10.26
CA ILE A 114 -3.15 -10.72 11.19
C ILE A 114 -4.12 -11.90 10.95
N GLN A 115 -5.38 -11.65 10.60
CA GLN A 115 -6.34 -12.68 10.21
C GLN A 115 -5.98 -13.36 8.88
N GLU A 116 -5.47 -12.61 7.90
CA GLU A 116 -4.98 -13.15 6.62
C GLU A 116 -3.72 -14.02 6.81
N LEU A 117 -2.80 -13.58 7.65
CA LEU A 117 -1.63 -14.38 8.07
C LEU A 117 -2.07 -15.68 8.78
N ALA A 118 -3.10 -15.59 9.63
CA ALA A 118 -3.69 -16.72 10.34
C ALA A 118 -4.47 -17.68 9.41
N ALA A 119 -5.03 -17.18 8.31
CA ALA A 119 -5.71 -17.97 7.29
C ALA A 119 -4.72 -18.73 6.39
N ALA A 120 -3.62 -18.09 5.99
CA ALA A 120 -2.53 -18.73 5.26
C ALA A 120 -1.87 -19.87 6.08
N ALA A 121 -1.76 -19.69 7.40
CA ALA A 121 -1.22 -20.68 8.32
C ALA A 121 -2.11 -21.93 8.50
N LYS A 122 -3.43 -21.84 8.26
CA LYS A 122 -4.35 -23.00 8.29
C LYS A 122 -4.19 -23.94 7.09
N ALA A 123 -3.56 -23.49 6.01
CA ALA A 123 -3.29 -24.32 4.84
C ALA A 123 -2.15 -25.34 5.08
N ASN A 124 -1.40 -25.23 6.19
CA ASN A 124 -0.37 -26.20 6.60
C ASN A 124 -0.40 -26.46 8.12
N PRO A 125 -1.02 -27.57 8.59
CA PRO A 125 -1.33 -27.79 10.00
C PRO A 125 -0.09 -28.25 10.78
N HIS A 126 0.73 -27.32 11.27
CA HIS A 126 1.79 -27.63 12.23
C HIS A 126 1.33 -27.33 13.68
N PRO A 127 1.61 -28.20 14.68
CA PRO A 127 1.14 -28.03 16.06
C PRO A 127 1.56 -26.71 16.74
N LYS A 128 2.79 -26.25 16.50
CA LYS A 128 3.29 -24.95 17.01
C LYS A 128 2.63 -23.73 16.36
N ILE A 129 2.19 -23.87 15.10
CA ILE A 129 1.40 -22.84 14.41
C ILE A 129 0.00 -22.77 15.03
N ASN A 130 -0.59 -23.91 15.40
CA ASN A 130 -1.86 -23.92 16.14
C ASN A 130 -1.75 -23.24 17.51
N GLU A 131 -0.63 -23.38 18.21
CA GLU A 131 -0.38 -22.71 19.49
C GLU A 131 -0.26 -21.18 19.30
N ILE A 132 0.53 -20.73 18.31
CA ILE A 132 0.62 -19.32 17.92
C ILE A 132 -0.74 -18.79 17.43
N LEU A 133 -1.52 -19.57 16.69
CA LEU A 133 -2.88 -19.23 16.25
C LEU A 133 -3.88 -19.18 17.42
N GLN A 134 -3.67 -19.94 18.50
CA GLN A 134 -4.48 -19.86 19.72
C GLN A 134 -4.11 -18.60 20.52
N GLU A 135 -2.82 -18.27 20.61
CA GLU A 135 -2.31 -17.01 21.18
C GLU A 135 -2.86 -15.82 20.39
N ILE A 136 -2.73 -15.84 19.06
CA ILE A 136 -3.28 -14.84 18.14
C ILE A 136 -4.80 -14.81 18.22
N LYS A 137 -5.52 -15.93 18.34
CA LYS A 137 -6.99 -15.93 18.60
C LYS A 137 -7.34 -15.30 19.94
N LYS A 138 -6.51 -15.47 20.97
CA LYS A 138 -6.64 -14.78 22.25
C LYS A 138 -6.42 -13.27 22.06
N THR A 139 -5.47 -12.88 21.21
CA THR A 139 -5.19 -11.50 20.79
C THR A 139 -6.24 -10.95 19.80
N LEU A 140 -6.96 -11.79 19.07
CA LEU A 140 -8.06 -11.42 18.16
C LEU A 140 -9.41 -11.39 18.89
N LYS A 141 -9.55 -11.96 20.09
CA LYS A 141 -10.69 -11.67 21.00
C LYS A 141 -10.77 -10.17 21.34
N PHE A 142 -9.70 -9.41 21.10
CA PHE A 142 -9.69 -7.95 21.20
C PHE A 142 -10.48 -7.26 20.07
N GLU A 143 -10.74 -7.91 18.93
CA GLU A 143 -11.61 -7.37 17.86
C GLU A 143 -13.08 -7.19 18.31
N GLN A 144 -13.47 -7.80 19.44
CA GLN A 144 -14.80 -7.62 20.05
C GLN A 144 -14.81 -6.62 21.20
N GLN A 145 -13.67 -6.01 21.52
CA GLN A 145 -13.54 -5.08 22.62
C GLN A 145 -13.52 -3.65 22.08
N THR A 146 -14.09 -2.73 22.86
CA THR A 146 -14.05 -1.30 22.56
C THR A 146 -12.62 -0.79 22.75
N LYS A 147 -12.27 0.34 22.12
CA LYS A 147 -10.96 0.99 22.31
C LYS A 147 -10.70 1.25 23.80
N ALA A 148 -11.71 1.65 24.56
CA ALA A 148 -11.55 1.90 26.00
C ALA A 148 -11.20 0.62 26.77
N GLN A 149 -11.79 -0.51 26.42
CA GLN A 149 -11.47 -1.79 27.05
C GLN A 149 -10.05 -2.24 26.71
N PHE A 150 -9.63 -2.03 25.47
CA PHE A 150 -8.28 -2.30 25.03
C PHE A 150 -7.26 -1.44 25.79
N TYR A 151 -7.44 -0.12 25.80
CA TYR A 151 -6.54 0.79 26.50
C TYR A 151 -6.55 0.58 28.01
N GLY A 152 -7.69 0.24 28.61
CA GLY A 152 -7.74 -0.15 30.02
C GLY A 152 -6.89 -1.38 30.33
N GLN A 153 -6.85 -2.37 29.42
CA GLN A 153 -5.93 -3.50 29.55
C GLN A 153 -4.48 -3.11 29.35
N LEU A 154 -4.18 -2.18 28.43
CA LEU A 154 -2.82 -1.66 28.27
C LEU A 154 -2.35 -0.94 29.53
N VAL A 155 -3.21 -0.14 30.17
CA VAL A 155 -2.92 0.50 31.45
C VAL A 155 -2.61 -0.56 32.53
N GLU A 156 -3.43 -1.62 32.63
CA GLU A 156 -3.15 -2.73 33.55
C GLU A 156 -1.79 -3.40 33.27
N GLN A 157 -1.46 -3.65 32.01
CA GLN A 157 -0.17 -4.22 31.62
C GLN A 157 0.99 -3.27 31.90
N PHE A 158 0.81 -1.97 31.69
CA PHE A 158 1.79 -0.94 31.98
C PHE A 158 2.17 -0.96 33.46
N TYR A 159 1.19 -0.97 34.36
CA TYR A 159 1.45 -1.07 35.80
C TYR A 159 2.08 -2.40 36.20
N ARG A 160 1.72 -3.52 35.55
CA ARG A 160 2.38 -4.82 35.79
C ARG A 160 3.84 -4.82 35.35
N CYS A 161 4.15 -4.21 34.21
CA CYS A 161 5.51 -4.06 33.72
C CYS A 161 6.39 -3.25 34.70
N GLN A 162 5.80 -2.24 35.34
CA GLN A 162 6.51 -1.39 36.28
C GLN A 162 6.51 -1.93 37.71
N SER A 163 5.77 -3.00 38.04
CA SER A 163 5.63 -3.45 39.44
C SER A 163 6.94 -3.90 40.08
N ASP A 164 7.85 -4.42 39.27
CA ASP A 164 9.17 -4.89 39.73
C ASP A 164 10.13 -3.74 40.02
N ARG A 165 9.96 -2.60 39.32
CA ARG A 165 10.76 -1.39 39.51
C ARG A 165 10.15 -0.45 40.54
N PHE A 166 8.83 -0.32 40.55
CA PHE A 166 8.05 0.61 41.39
C PHE A 166 6.75 -0.04 41.86
N PRO A 167 6.77 -0.76 42.99
CA PRO A 167 5.56 -1.38 43.55
C PRO A 167 4.58 -0.31 44.04
N ILE A 168 3.37 -0.29 43.46
CA ILE A 168 2.31 0.65 43.81
C ILE A 168 1.10 -0.11 44.37
N ASN A 169 0.55 0.36 45.50
CA ASN A 169 -0.67 -0.19 46.05
C ASN A 169 -1.91 0.29 45.27
N LYS A 170 -3.02 -0.44 45.41
CA LYS A 170 -4.26 -0.17 44.66
C LYS A 170 -4.82 1.25 44.90
N THR A 171 -4.81 1.73 46.15
CA THR A 171 -5.35 3.05 46.52
C THR A 171 -4.56 4.17 45.87
N ARG A 172 -3.22 4.11 45.94
CA ARG A 172 -2.34 5.13 45.38
C ARG A 172 -2.38 5.13 43.85
N ARG A 173 -2.53 3.94 43.24
CA ARG A 173 -2.79 3.81 41.80
C ARG A 173 -4.09 4.52 41.39
N GLN A 174 -5.18 4.30 42.13
CA GLN A 174 -6.47 4.95 41.84
C GLN A 174 -6.40 6.49 42.00
N GLN A 175 -5.66 6.98 43.01
CA GLN A 175 -5.43 8.41 43.18
C GLN A 175 -4.64 9.00 42.00
N LEU A 176 -3.59 8.31 41.55
CA LEU A 176 -2.79 8.70 40.40
C LEU A 176 -3.62 8.73 39.12
N GLU A 177 -4.33 7.65 38.78
CA GLU A 177 -5.17 7.59 37.57
C GLU A 177 -6.24 8.69 37.56
N LYS A 178 -6.84 9.00 38.72
CA LYS A 178 -7.78 10.12 38.86
C LYS A 178 -7.12 11.47 38.60
N ALA A 179 -5.94 11.72 39.16
CA ALA A 179 -5.21 12.96 38.95
C ALA A 179 -4.72 13.12 37.50
N LEU A 180 -4.24 12.04 36.87
CA LEU A 180 -3.88 12.02 35.45
C LEU A 180 -5.09 12.32 34.56
N GLY A 181 -6.27 11.78 34.89
CA GLY A 181 -7.50 12.08 34.16
C GLY A 181 -7.96 13.54 34.30
N GLU A 182 -7.82 14.14 35.48
CA GLU A 182 -8.10 15.57 35.67
C GLU A 182 -7.09 16.46 34.92
N LEU A 183 -5.80 16.11 34.96
CA LEU A 183 -4.74 16.79 34.20
C LEU A 183 -5.02 16.74 32.70
N ALA A 184 -5.29 15.54 32.16
CA ALA A 184 -5.61 15.32 30.75
C ALA A 184 -6.86 16.11 30.33
N LYS A 185 -7.92 16.06 31.13
CA LYS A 185 -9.16 16.80 30.87
C LYS A 185 -8.91 18.31 30.79
N GLN A 186 -8.11 18.88 31.71
CA GLN A 186 -7.80 20.31 31.71
C GLN A 186 -6.87 20.69 30.55
N ASN A 187 -5.88 19.85 30.23
CA ASN A 187 -4.96 20.11 29.13
C ASN A 187 -5.71 20.18 27.80
N ILE A 188 -6.55 19.17 27.50
CA ILE A 188 -7.37 19.10 26.27
C ILE A 188 -8.36 20.28 26.17
N ASP A 189 -8.84 20.81 27.30
CA ASP A 189 -9.74 21.99 27.31
C ASP A 189 -8.99 23.32 27.09
N SER A 190 -7.68 23.35 27.35
CA SER A 190 -6.88 24.59 27.44
C SER A 190 -6.11 24.96 26.17
N SER A 191 -5.67 24.01 25.34
CA SER A 191 -4.83 24.30 24.17
C SER A 191 -5.21 23.48 22.92
N SER A 192 -4.89 24.03 21.75
CA SER A 192 -4.88 23.29 20.48
C SER A 192 -3.58 22.52 20.25
N ASP A 193 -2.47 22.96 20.86
CA ASP A 193 -1.16 22.27 20.85
C ASP A 193 -1.03 21.42 22.12
N ARG A 194 -1.25 20.11 21.97
CA ARG A 194 -1.38 19.14 23.08
C ARG A 194 -0.06 18.60 23.62
N SER A 195 1.05 18.91 22.96
CA SER A 195 2.28 18.13 23.10
C SER A 195 3.14 18.48 24.31
N LEU A 196 2.91 19.61 24.98
CA LEU A 196 3.82 20.11 26.02
C LEU A 196 3.07 20.72 27.21
N LEU A 197 3.28 20.11 28.38
CA LEU A 197 2.76 20.52 29.68
C LEU A 197 3.84 21.27 30.46
N GLN A 198 3.50 22.46 30.96
CA GLN A 198 4.37 23.23 31.85
C GLN A 198 4.38 22.63 33.26
N LYS A 199 5.55 22.67 33.94
CA LYS A 199 5.73 22.19 35.32
C LYS A 199 4.66 22.76 36.26
N ASP A 200 4.50 24.09 36.29
CA ASP A 200 3.56 24.79 37.17
C ASP A 200 2.10 24.38 36.98
N PHE A 201 1.73 23.95 35.76
CA PHE A 201 0.38 23.48 35.48
C PHE A 201 0.15 22.08 36.07
N ILE A 202 1.14 21.19 35.97
CA ILE A 202 1.08 19.84 36.53
C ILE A 202 1.07 19.90 38.06
N GLU A 203 1.92 20.75 38.66
CA GLU A 203 2.05 20.84 40.12
C GLU A 203 0.76 21.26 40.82
N LYS A 204 -0.06 22.09 40.16
CA LYS A 204 -1.39 22.49 40.67
C LYS A 204 -2.35 21.30 40.84
N ILE A 205 -2.15 20.21 40.10
CA ILE A 205 -3.07 19.06 40.07
C ILE A 205 -2.44 17.84 40.75
N LEU A 206 -1.16 17.57 40.50
CA LEU A 206 -0.46 16.36 40.94
C LEU A 206 0.46 16.59 42.15
N GLY A 207 0.66 17.83 42.59
CA GLY A 207 1.59 18.20 43.66
C GLY A 207 3.02 18.41 43.16
N ASP A 208 3.95 18.66 44.09
CA ASP A 208 5.35 19.00 43.80
C ASP A 208 6.10 17.84 43.12
N ALA A 209 6.81 18.12 42.04
CA ALA A 209 7.60 17.11 41.31
C ALA A 209 8.71 16.47 42.15
N ASP A 210 9.22 17.20 43.14
CA ASP A 210 10.39 16.82 43.95
C ASP A 210 9.97 16.18 45.30
N ASP A 211 8.67 16.14 45.63
CA ASP A 211 8.12 15.40 46.77
C ASP A 211 7.82 13.93 46.41
N GLU A 212 8.56 12.99 47.01
CA GLU A 212 8.40 11.54 46.80
C GLU A 212 6.98 11.01 47.15
N ASN A 213 6.22 11.76 47.95
CA ASN A 213 4.85 11.42 48.28
C ASN A 213 3.83 11.92 47.25
N SER A 214 4.20 12.86 46.38
CA SER A 214 3.30 13.47 45.41
C SER A 214 2.90 12.50 44.30
N LEU A 215 1.78 12.82 43.63
CA LEU A 215 1.35 12.08 42.45
C LEU A 215 2.18 12.46 41.22
N PHE A 216 2.82 13.64 41.22
CA PHE A 216 3.67 14.06 40.12
C PHE A 216 4.95 13.23 40.09
N TYR A 217 5.66 13.13 41.22
CA TYR A 217 6.82 12.25 41.34
C TYR A 217 6.48 10.82 40.91
N LEU A 218 5.35 10.31 41.39
CA LEU A 218 4.88 8.97 41.04
C LEU A 218 4.56 8.80 39.54
N ALA A 219 3.97 9.81 38.90
CA ALA A 219 3.70 9.80 37.46
C ALA A 219 4.99 9.75 36.63
N LEU A 220 6.05 10.42 37.08
CA LEU A 220 7.39 10.39 36.47
C LEU A 220 8.07 9.04 36.66
N GLN A 221 8.07 8.48 37.87
CA GLN A 221 8.71 7.18 38.15
C GLN A 221 8.07 6.03 37.37
N ILE A 222 6.73 6.06 37.28
CA ILE A 222 5.98 5.04 36.54
C ILE A 222 6.13 5.25 35.03
N GLY A 223 6.38 6.48 34.58
CA GLY A 223 6.58 6.83 33.17
C GLY A 223 5.30 7.23 32.44
N TRP A 224 4.23 7.61 33.17
CA TRP A 224 3.02 8.17 32.57
C TRP A 224 3.23 9.61 32.11
N LEU A 225 4.10 10.35 32.78
CA LEU A 225 4.60 11.65 32.37
C LEU A 225 6.11 11.55 32.14
N ASN A 226 6.61 12.17 31.06
CA ASN A 226 8.03 12.17 30.72
C ASN A 226 8.51 13.60 30.53
N ASN A 227 9.73 13.89 31.01
CA ASN A 227 10.38 15.16 30.75
C ASN A 227 10.99 15.17 29.34
N ILE A 228 10.69 16.21 28.55
CA ILE A 228 11.06 16.31 27.14
C ILE A 228 12.21 17.32 26.91
N ALA A 229 12.62 18.07 27.93
CA ALA A 229 13.51 19.22 27.74
C ALA A 229 14.95 18.82 27.33
N VAL A 230 15.36 19.24 26.13
CA VAL A 230 16.74 19.13 25.60
C VAL A 230 17.47 20.49 25.53
N GLU A 231 16.78 21.65 25.55
CA GLU A 231 17.42 22.93 25.15
C GLU A 231 17.35 24.14 26.11
N SER A 232 16.62 24.10 27.24
CA SER A 232 16.64 25.21 28.22
C SER A 232 16.69 24.70 29.66
N PRO A 233 17.70 25.09 30.48
CA PRO A 233 17.82 24.64 31.87
C PRO A 233 16.76 25.23 32.83
N THR A 234 15.95 26.18 32.36
CA THR A 234 15.01 26.95 33.21
C THR A 234 13.54 26.56 33.04
N GLU A 235 13.13 25.92 31.94
CA GLU A 235 11.73 25.49 31.72
C GLU A 235 11.67 23.97 31.47
N LYS A 236 11.28 23.21 32.50
CA LYS A 236 11.02 21.77 32.37
C LYS A 236 9.64 21.56 31.73
N LEU A 237 9.62 20.95 30.55
CA LEU A 237 8.41 20.57 29.83
C LEU A 237 8.18 19.07 29.91
N TYR A 238 6.92 18.68 29.99
CA TYR A 238 6.52 17.29 30.11
C TYR A 238 5.47 16.92 29.06
N ALA A 239 5.33 15.64 28.76
CA ALA A 239 4.14 15.12 28.09
C ALA A 239 3.71 13.79 28.68
N PHE A 240 2.48 13.41 28.35
CA PHE A 240 2.02 12.04 28.56
C PHE A 240 2.89 11.06 27.78
N PHE A 241 2.93 9.81 28.25
CA PHE A 241 3.58 8.70 27.55
C PHE A 241 3.14 8.59 26.08
N HIS A 242 1.86 8.83 25.81
CA HIS A 242 1.30 8.94 24.47
C HIS A 242 -0.02 9.73 24.50
N ASP A 243 -0.31 10.55 23.50
CA ASP A 243 -1.53 11.36 23.40
C ASP A 243 -2.82 10.52 23.55
N THR A 244 -2.83 9.30 23.01
CA THR A 244 -4.00 8.43 23.15
C THR A 244 -4.24 7.92 24.58
N PHE A 245 -3.19 7.81 25.41
CA PHE A 245 -3.36 7.52 26.84
C PHE A 245 -3.86 8.76 27.59
N GLU A 246 -3.43 9.97 27.22
CA GLU A 246 -4.03 11.21 27.71
C GLU A 246 -5.54 11.24 27.42
N GLU A 247 -5.94 10.98 26.18
CA GLU A 247 -7.34 10.93 25.77
C GLU A 247 -8.14 9.85 26.53
N TYR A 248 -7.52 8.69 26.79
CA TYR A 248 -8.09 7.62 27.60
C TYR A 248 -8.30 8.06 29.06
N PHE A 249 -7.29 8.65 29.71
CA PHE A 249 -7.41 9.12 31.09
C PHE A 249 -8.44 10.25 31.22
N ALA A 250 -8.46 11.19 30.26
CA ALA A 250 -9.50 12.22 30.20
C ALA A 250 -10.90 11.59 30.09
N ALA A 251 -11.06 10.56 29.25
CA ALA A 251 -12.34 9.87 29.10
C ALA A 251 -12.79 9.20 30.39
N VAL A 252 -11.87 8.58 31.14
CA VAL A 252 -12.15 7.94 32.45
C VAL A 252 -12.58 8.97 33.50
N ALA A 253 -12.01 10.17 33.50
CA ALA A 253 -12.36 11.24 34.44
C ALA A 253 -13.75 11.87 34.19
N ILE A 254 -14.36 11.64 33.03
CA ILE A 254 -15.66 12.23 32.68
C ILE A 254 -16.78 11.32 33.13
N ALA A 255 -17.58 11.78 34.09
CA ALA A 255 -18.67 10.98 34.66
C ALA A 255 -19.89 10.85 33.74
N ASN A 256 -20.24 11.92 33.02
CA ASN A 256 -21.49 11.98 32.26
C ASN A 256 -21.34 12.77 30.94
N TRP A 257 -22.21 12.46 29.98
CA TRP A 257 -22.11 12.97 28.60
C TRP A 257 -22.49 14.46 28.46
N ASP A 258 -23.17 15.03 29.43
CA ASP A 258 -23.50 16.46 29.49
C ASP A 258 -22.25 17.35 29.57
N PHE A 259 -21.09 16.78 29.96
CA PHE A 259 -19.79 17.43 29.82
C PHE A 259 -19.47 17.76 28.35
N PHE A 260 -19.78 16.85 27.43
CA PHE A 260 -19.53 17.01 26.00
C PHE A 260 -20.61 17.86 25.32
N LEU A 261 -21.86 17.63 25.71
CA LEU A 261 -23.04 18.28 25.16
C LEU A 261 -23.90 18.87 26.30
N PRO A 262 -23.53 20.05 26.82
CA PRO A 262 -24.25 20.68 27.91
C PRO A 262 -25.70 21.01 27.51
N PRO A 263 -26.67 20.90 28.44
CA PRO A 263 -28.06 21.18 28.17
C PRO A 263 -28.27 22.65 27.74
N PRO A 264 -29.35 22.94 26.97
CA PRO A 264 -29.69 24.30 26.58
C PRO A 264 -29.79 25.25 27.77
N GLN A 265 -28.92 26.27 27.82
CA GLN A 265 -29.06 27.32 28.82
C GLN A 265 -30.10 28.34 28.35
N ASN A 266 -31.20 28.47 29.10
CA ASN A 266 -32.30 29.39 28.79
C ASN A 266 -31.99 30.86 29.16
N ASN A 267 -30.83 31.15 29.76
CA ASN A 267 -30.54 32.45 30.35
C ASN A 267 -29.53 33.24 29.49
N LYS A 268 -29.94 34.42 29.01
CA LYS A 268 -29.16 35.30 28.11
C LYS A 268 -27.89 35.91 28.74
N SER A 269 -27.63 35.69 30.03
CA SER A 269 -26.55 36.33 30.78
C SER A 269 -25.33 35.46 31.06
N VAL A 270 -25.35 34.16 30.71
CA VAL A 270 -24.23 33.24 30.95
C VAL A 270 -23.56 32.93 29.61
N LYS A 271 -22.23 33.10 29.53
CA LYS A 271 -21.42 32.67 28.39
C LYS A 271 -21.71 31.18 28.13
N SER A 272 -22.37 30.87 27.01
CA SER A 272 -22.74 29.50 26.67
C SER A 272 -21.50 28.61 26.68
N LYS A 273 -21.52 27.53 27.46
CA LYS A 273 -20.46 26.52 27.41
C LYS A 273 -20.39 25.97 25.96
N PRO A 274 -19.20 25.87 25.36
CA PRO A 274 -19.06 25.38 23.99
C PRO A 274 -19.43 23.90 23.90
N TYR A 275 -19.97 23.49 22.77
CA TYR A 275 -20.24 22.07 22.47
C TYR A 275 -18.94 21.37 22.10
N ARG A 276 -18.40 20.56 23.03
CA ARG A 276 -17.17 19.79 22.81
C ARG A 276 -17.33 18.71 21.74
N ILE A 277 -18.56 18.27 21.49
CA ILE A 277 -18.87 17.34 20.38
C ILE A 277 -18.45 17.85 18.98
N PHE A 278 -18.19 19.15 18.81
CA PHE A 278 -17.71 19.74 17.55
C PHE A 278 -16.23 20.13 17.55
N GLN A 279 -15.55 19.93 18.68
CA GLN A 279 -14.13 20.21 18.85
C GLN A 279 -13.33 18.94 18.53
N PRO A 280 -12.45 18.94 17.51
CA PRO A 280 -11.74 17.74 17.05
C PRO A 280 -11.00 17.01 18.18
N GLN A 281 -10.47 17.75 19.15
CA GLN A 281 -9.72 17.20 20.27
C GLN A 281 -10.52 16.33 21.25
N TRP A 282 -11.84 16.47 21.26
CA TRP A 282 -12.70 15.66 22.10
C TRP A 282 -13.23 14.41 21.41
N LYS A 283 -13.04 14.26 20.09
CA LYS A 283 -13.60 13.12 19.33
C LYS A 283 -13.14 11.79 19.92
N GLN A 284 -11.84 11.58 20.09
CA GLN A 284 -11.31 10.31 20.57
C GLN A 284 -11.64 10.07 22.06
N VAL A 285 -11.67 11.13 22.88
CA VAL A 285 -12.15 11.08 24.28
C VAL A 285 -13.61 10.62 24.35
N ILE A 286 -14.47 11.14 23.47
CA ILE A 286 -15.88 10.75 23.37
C ILE A 286 -16.03 9.28 22.97
N LEU A 287 -15.23 8.81 22.01
CA LEU A 287 -15.21 7.40 21.60
C LEU A 287 -14.77 6.49 22.75
N PHE A 288 -13.72 6.87 23.49
CA PHE A 288 -13.33 6.16 24.71
C PHE A 288 -14.44 6.16 25.76
N TRP A 289 -15.11 7.29 25.97
CA TRP A 289 -16.21 7.38 26.94
C TRP A 289 -17.36 6.43 26.59
N LEU A 290 -17.75 6.35 25.32
CA LEU A 290 -18.76 5.38 24.85
C LEU A 290 -18.30 3.92 25.03
N GLY A 291 -17.00 3.67 24.88
CA GLY A 291 -16.39 2.34 25.01
C GLY A 291 -16.28 1.81 26.45
N ARG A 292 -16.36 2.68 27.46
CA ARG A 292 -16.13 2.34 28.88
C ARG A 292 -17.17 1.38 29.45
N LYS A 293 -16.75 0.30 30.13
CA LYS A 293 -17.70 -0.67 30.73
C LYS A 293 -18.39 -0.16 32.00
N ASP A 294 -17.78 0.80 32.68
CA ASP A 294 -18.23 1.36 33.95
C ASP A 294 -19.29 2.47 33.79
N VAL A 295 -19.56 2.90 32.57
CA VAL A 295 -20.64 3.84 32.25
C VAL A 295 -21.91 3.06 31.92
N ASP A 296 -23.02 3.40 32.59
CA ASP A 296 -24.34 2.78 32.38
C ASP A 296 -24.77 2.84 30.90
N GLU A 297 -25.28 1.73 30.38
CA GLU A 297 -25.72 1.63 28.98
C GLU A 297 -26.84 2.64 28.65
N GLU A 298 -27.71 2.95 29.62
CA GLU A 298 -28.78 3.95 29.47
C GLU A 298 -28.22 5.35 29.16
N LYS A 299 -27.18 5.78 29.88
CA LYS A 299 -26.52 7.07 29.65
C LYS A 299 -25.86 7.15 28.27
N LYS A 300 -25.29 6.04 27.80
CA LYS A 300 -24.72 5.97 26.44
C LYS A 300 -25.80 6.06 25.38
N GLU A 301 -26.93 5.38 25.57
CA GLU A 301 -28.05 5.41 24.65
C GLU A 301 -28.70 6.81 24.61
N GLU A 302 -28.84 7.47 25.76
CA GLU A 302 -29.25 8.87 25.85
C GLU A 302 -28.32 9.79 25.06
N PHE A 303 -27.01 9.61 25.20
CA PHE A 303 -26.05 10.44 24.48
C PHE A 303 -26.11 10.22 22.96
N ILE A 304 -26.16 8.96 22.51
CA ILE A 304 -26.32 8.64 21.08
C ILE A 304 -27.64 9.21 20.54
N LYS A 305 -28.72 9.15 21.32
CA LYS A 305 -29.99 9.79 20.98
C LYS A 305 -29.84 11.31 20.87
N ALA A 306 -29.18 11.96 21.83
CA ALA A 306 -28.94 13.41 21.81
C ALA A 306 -28.13 13.85 20.57
N LEU A 307 -27.14 13.05 20.16
CA LEU A 307 -26.36 13.30 18.93
C LEU A 307 -27.20 13.13 17.66
N THR A 308 -27.98 12.06 17.56
CA THR A 308 -28.78 11.77 16.36
C THR A 308 -30.00 12.69 16.20
N GLU A 309 -30.55 13.21 17.30
CA GLU A 309 -31.67 14.14 17.35
C GLU A 309 -31.23 15.61 17.47
N PHE A 310 -29.92 15.89 17.39
CA PHE A 310 -29.36 17.23 17.55
C PHE A 310 -30.04 18.24 16.61
N LYS A 311 -30.59 19.32 17.20
CA LYS A 311 -31.29 20.39 16.48
C LYS A 311 -30.38 21.60 16.30
N ASP A 312 -30.17 22.00 15.05
CA ASP A 312 -29.47 23.23 14.73
C ASP A 312 -30.34 24.44 15.09
N ARG A 313 -29.90 25.26 16.06
CA ARG A 313 -30.67 26.45 16.49
C ARG A 313 -30.51 27.63 15.54
N TYR A 314 -29.56 27.59 14.59
CA TYR A 314 -29.27 28.69 13.67
C TYR A 314 -30.07 28.66 12.35
N GLY A 315 -30.93 27.66 12.14
CA GLY A 315 -31.69 27.48 10.91
C GLY A 315 -32.71 28.58 10.54
N ASN A 316 -32.94 29.58 11.41
CA ASN A 316 -33.90 30.67 11.19
C ASN A 316 -33.30 32.03 10.81
N PHE A 317 -31.97 32.25 10.89
CA PHE A 317 -31.38 33.59 10.75
C PHE A 317 -30.59 33.85 9.45
N LEU A 318 -30.38 32.85 8.59
CA LEU A 318 -29.77 33.05 7.27
C LEU A 318 -30.82 32.85 6.18
N THR A 319 -31.35 33.97 5.70
CA THR A 319 -32.28 34.03 4.58
C THR A 319 -31.53 33.91 3.25
N GLN A 320 -31.96 32.96 2.41
CA GLN A 320 -31.75 32.84 0.95
C GLN A 320 -30.59 32.02 0.36
N THR A 321 -30.01 31.04 1.07
CA THR A 321 -29.19 29.99 0.42
C THR A 321 -29.73 28.58 0.66
N THR A 322 -29.42 27.68 -0.27
CA THR A 322 -30.00 26.36 -0.52
C THR A 322 -30.01 25.44 0.71
N GLY A 323 -31.02 24.55 0.80
CA GLY A 323 -31.48 23.87 2.03
C GLY A 323 -30.53 22.91 2.77
N THR A 324 -29.26 22.82 2.40
CA THR A 324 -28.25 21.94 2.99
C THR A 324 -27.35 22.64 4.02
N GLU A 325 -27.03 23.93 3.82
CA GLU A 325 -26.36 24.78 4.84
C GLU A 325 -27.19 24.85 6.14
N LYS A 326 -28.52 24.72 6.04
CA LYS A 326 -29.47 24.78 7.15
C LYS A 326 -29.36 23.67 8.21
N ARG A 327 -28.50 22.65 8.01
CA ARG A 327 -28.41 21.46 8.90
C ARG A 327 -26.99 20.97 9.18
N PHE A 328 -25.97 21.80 8.94
CA PHE A 328 -24.56 21.42 9.05
C PHE A 328 -24.22 20.73 10.38
N TYR A 329 -24.61 21.32 11.51
CA TYR A 329 -24.28 20.77 12.83
C TYR A 329 -25.04 19.47 13.16
N LYS A 330 -26.24 19.29 12.59
CA LYS A 330 -27.00 18.05 12.73
C LYS A 330 -26.24 16.88 12.10
N TYR A 331 -25.69 17.04 10.90
CA TYR A 331 -24.95 15.97 10.23
C TYR A 331 -23.65 15.65 10.97
N ARG A 332 -22.90 16.67 11.42
CA ARG A 332 -21.68 16.48 12.21
C ARG A 332 -21.93 15.70 13.51
N ALA A 333 -23.00 16.03 14.23
CA ALA A 333 -23.40 15.28 15.43
C ALA A 333 -23.78 13.83 15.08
N TYR A 334 -24.49 13.63 13.96
CA TYR A 334 -24.86 12.30 13.49
C TYR A 334 -23.63 11.45 13.09
N PHE A 335 -22.64 12.05 12.45
CA PHE A 335 -21.38 11.36 12.11
C PHE A 335 -20.61 10.97 13.38
N LEU A 336 -20.58 11.83 14.40
CA LEU A 336 -20.00 11.45 15.69
C LEU A 336 -20.76 10.28 16.34
N ALA A 337 -22.09 10.25 16.26
CA ALA A 337 -22.88 9.09 16.70
C ALA A 337 -22.54 7.82 15.91
N ALA A 338 -22.34 7.94 14.60
CA ALA A 338 -21.99 6.82 13.73
C ALA A 338 -20.61 6.21 14.05
N ALA A 339 -19.61 7.05 14.34
CA ALA A 339 -18.34 6.57 14.87
C ALA A 339 -18.51 5.97 16.29
N GLY A 340 -19.33 6.62 17.12
CA GLY A 340 -19.58 6.22 18.50
C GLY A 340 -20.21 4.84 18.67
N VAL A 341 -21.08 4.41 17.76
CA VAL A 341 -21.72 3.08 17.85
C VAL A 341 -20.75 1.91 17.60
N ALA A 342 -19.56 2.16 17.03
CA ALA A 342 -18.49 1.15 17.00
C ALA A 342 -17.94 0.84 18.40
N GLU A 343 -17.96 1.84 19.29
CA GLU A 343 -17.55 1.73 20.68
C GLU A 343 -18.70 1.34 21.61
N PHE A 344 -19.94 1.24 21.11
CA PHE A 344 -21.10 0.80 21.88
C PHE A 344 -21.88 -0.30 21.15
N PRO A 345 -21.39 -1.56 21.15
CA PRO A 345 -21.99 -2.66 20.39
C PRO A 345 -23.45 -2.99 20.76
N GLN A 346 -23.87 -2.67 21.98
CA GLN A 346 -25.23 -2.90 22.50
C GLN A 346 -26.22 -1.79 22.09
N CYS A 347 -25.76 -0.73 21.42
CA CYS A 347 -26.61 0.40 21.04
C CYS A 347 -27.84 -0.05 20.25
N THR A 348 -29.03 0.34 20.71
CA THR A 348 -30.30 -0.09 20.10
C THR A 348 -30.50 0.52 18.70
N GLN A 349 -29.91 1.70 18.48
CA GLN A 349 -30.02 2.47 17.24
C GLN A 349 -28.95 2.14 16.20
N ILE A 350 -28.01 1.23 16.49
CA ILE A 350 -26.85 0.93 15.63
C ILE A 350 -27.23 0.64 14.17
N VAL A 351 -28.27 -0.16 13.94
CA VAL A 351 -28.71 -0.52 12.59
C VAL A 351 -29.30 0.69 11.86
N LYS A 352 -30.08 1.52 12.57
CA LYS A 352 -30.67 2.73 12.00
C LYS A 352 -29.58 3.73 11.61
N ILE A 353 -28.64 4.00 12.52
CA ILE A 353 -27.55 4.95 12.32
C ILE A 353 -26.67 4.52 11.14
N VAL A 354 -26.22 3.26 11.12
CA VAL A 354 -25.38 2.73 10.04
C VAL A 354 -26.11 2.78 8.70
N ASN A 355 -27.38 2.37 8.63
CA ASN A 355 -28.15 2.45 7.38
C ASN A 355 -28.30 3.88 6.88
N THR A 356 -28.52 4.85 7.78
CA THR A 356 -28.64 6.26 7.41
C THR A 356 -27.34 6.80 6.84
N VAL A 357 -26.20 6.56 7.50
CA VAL A 357 -24.89 7.01 6.98
C VAL A 357 -24.55 6.32 5.66
N VAL A 358 -24.79 5.01 5.54
CA VAL A 358 -24.61 4.28 4.27
C VAL A 358 -25.48 4.87 3.16
N SER A 359 -26.72 5.26 3.46
CA SER A 359 -27.58 5.91 2.48
C SER A 359 -27.06 7.29 2.05
N TRP A 360 -26.45 8.06 2.95
CA TRP A 360 -25.86 9.36 2.62
C TRP A 360 -24.57 9.21 1.82
N ALA A 361 -23.70 8.27 2.21
CA ALA A 361 -22.44 7.98 1.52
C ALA A 361 -22.63 7.45 0.09
N CYS A 362 -23.78 6.82 -0.20
CA CYS A 362 -24.10 6.29 -1.52
C CYS A 362 -25.16 7.12 -2.29
N ASN A 363 -25.53 8.30 -1.80
CA ASN A 363 -26.51 9.17 -2.45
C ASN A 363 -25.86 10.43 -3.03
N HIS A 364 -25.66 10.42 -4.35
CA HIS A 364 -25.06 11.54 -5.08
C HIS A 364 -25.92 12.82 -5.14
N SER A 365 -27.18 12.78 -4.70
CA SER A 365 -27.97 14.01 -4.53
C SER A 365 -27.54 14.81 -3.29
N LEU A 366 -26.68 14.25 -2.44
CA LEU A 366 -26.20 14.85 -1.19
C LEU A 366 -24.68 15.08 -1.19
N LYS A 367 -24.14 15.56 -2.32
CA LYS A 367 -22.68 15.74 -2.54
C LYS A 367 -21.94 16.42 -1.40
N GLU A 368 -22.58 17.37 -0.74
CA GLU A 368 -21.99 18.17 0.34
C GLU A 368 -21.65 17.35 1.58
N ILE A 369 -22.45 16.31 1.88
CA ILE A 369 -22.23 15.41 3.03
C ILE A 369 -21.72 14.03 2.61
N GLU A 370 -21.73 13.71 1.32
CA GLU A 370 -21.28 12.43 0.77
C GLU A 370 -19.85 12.09 1.20
N THR A 371 -18.92 13.04 1.07
CA THR A 371 -17.50 12.86 1.43
C THR A 371 -17.32 12.57 2.93
N GLU A 372 -18.01 13.32 3.80
CA GLU A 372 -17.93 13.10 5.25
C GLU A 372 -18.60 11.79 5.66
N ALA A 373 -19.72 11.44 5.02
CA ALA A 373 -20.39 10.17 5.23
C ALA A 373 -19.49 9.00 4.82
N GLN A 374 -18.80 9.09 3.67
CA GLN A 374 -17.84 8.07 3.24
C GLN A 374 -16.66 7.94 4.20
N ALA A 375 -16.14 9.04 4.73
CA ALA A 375 -15.05 9.01 5.71
C ALA A 375 -15.49 8.30 7.00
N VAL A 376 -16.67 8.62 7.53
CA VAL A 376 -17.13 8.02 8.79
C VAL A 376 -17.57 6.56 8.63
N LEU A 377 -17.89 6.07 7.43
CA LEU A 377 -18.19 4.65 7.21
C LEU A 377 -17.04 3.74 7.64
N LEU A 378 -15.79 4.18 7.51
CA LEU A 378 -14.62 3.44 7.97
C LEU A 378 -14.55 3.33 9.51
N GLU A 379 -15.21 4.25 10.22
CA GLU A 379 -15.30 4.28 11.68
C GLU A 379 -16.54 3.56 12.23
N THR A 380 -17.42 3.07 11.35
CA THR A 380 -18.65 2.34 11.75
C THR A 380 -18.40 0.83 11.94
N PRO A 381 -19.29 0.09 12.63
CA PRO A 381 -19.18 -1.35 12.76
C PRO A 381 -19.17 -2.08 11.40
N ARG A 382 -17.98 -2.49 10.92
CA ARG A 382 -17.74 -3.09 9.60
C ARG A 382 -18.79 -4.11 9.16
N LYS A 383 -19.12 -5.07 10.04
CA LYS A 383 -20.12 -6.12 9.75
C LYS A 383 -21.52 -5.55 9.46
N LYS A 384 -21.96 -4.55 10.22
CA LYS A 384 -23.26 -3.89 10.02
C LYS A 384 -23.25 -3.06 8.74
N THR A 385 -22.13 -2.41 8.45
CA THR A 385 -21.92 -1.59 7.26
C THR A 385 -21.95 -2.40 5.98
N ILE A 386 -21.21 -3.52 5.93
CA ILE A 386 -21.28 -4.48 4.82
C ILE A 386 -22.72 -4.97 4.62
N ASN A 387 -23.43 -5.30 5.71
CA ASN A 387 -24.83 -5.73 5.62
C ASN A 387 -25.74 -4.66 5.00
N ALA A 388 -25.56 -3.40 5.38
CA ALA A 388 -26.32 -2.27 4.85
C ALA A 388 -26.01 -2.02 3.36
N LEU A 389 -24.73 -2.07 2.96
CA LEU A 389 -24.31 -1.91 1.57
C LEU A 389 -24.87 -3.02 0.68
N VAL A 390 -24.82 -4.29 1.12
CA VAL A 390 -25.40 -5.41 0.36
C VAL A 390 -26.92 -5.28 0.25
N LYS A 391 -27.61 -4.72 1.26
CA LYS A 391 -29.04 -4.39 1.15
C LYS A 391 -29.28 -3.32 0.09
N LEU A 392 -28.45 -2.25 0.05
CA LEU A 392 -28.54 -1.25 -1.02
C LEU A 392 -28.36 -1.89 -2.39
N LEU A 393 -27.36 -2.76 -2.57
CA LEU A 393 -27.13 -3.46 -3.86
C LEU A 393 -28.37 -4.22 -4.37
N ARG A 394 -29.14 -4.82 -3.46
CA ARG A 394 -30.28 -5.69 -3.80
C ARG A 394 -31.59 -4.94 -4.00
N TYR A 395 -31.82 -3.89 -3.21
CA TYR A 395 -33.17 -3.32 -3.07
C TYR A 395 -33.31 -1.90 -3.64
N THR A 396 -32.22 -1.19 -3.93
CA THR A 396 -32.34 0.12 -4.59
C THR A 396 -32.46 -0.04 -6.12
N SER A 397 -33.35 0.75 -6.73
CA SER A 397 -33.46 0.83 -8.19
C SER A 397 -32.39 1.75 -8.80
N ASP A 398 -31.82 2.68 -8.02
CA ASP A 398 -30.84 3.64 -8.53
C ASP A 398 -29.49 2.96 -8.85
N ASN A 399 -29.08 3.03 -10.12
CA ASN A 399 -27.82 2.46 -10.59
C ASN A 399 -26.61 3.17 -9.98
N LYS A 400 -26.71 4.49 -9.73
CA LYS A 400 -25.58 5.24 -9.18
C LYS A 400 -25.34 4.85 -7.72
N THR A 401 -26.39 4.78 -6.89
CA THR A 401 -26.30 4.22 -5.53
C THR A 401 -25.78 2.79 -5.52
N ARG A 402 -26.20 1.91 -6.45
CA ARG A 402 -25.66 0.54 -6.53
C ARG A 402 -24.17 0.52 -6.87
N THR A 403 -23.75 1.38 -7.80
CA THR A 403 -22.33 1.54 -8.17
C THR A 403 -21.52 2.00 -6.95
N GLN A 404 -21.94 3.07 -6.29
CA GLN A 404 -21.22 3.62 -5.13
C GLN A 404 -21.15 2.63 -3.96
N ALA A 405 -22.22 1.86 -3.75
CA ALA A 405 -22.23 0.79 -2.76
C ALA A 405 -21.27 -0.36 -3.13
N ALA A 406 -21.14 -0.70 -4.41
CA ALA A 406 -20.17 -1.69 -4.88
C ALA A 406 -18.71 -1.20 -4.68
N GLU A 407 -18.42 0.06 -5.04
CA GLU A 407 -17.12 0.70 -4.79
C GLU A 407 -16.78 0.75 -3.29
N THR A 408 -17.77 1.00 -2.44
CA THR A 408 -17.56 1.03 -0.99
C THR A 408 -17.28 -0.37 -0.45
N LEU A 409 -18.00 -1.39 -0.93
CA LEU A 409 -17.73 -2.79 -0.62
C LEU A 409 -16.35 -3.25 -1.11
N GLU A 410 -15.81 -2.67 -2.17
CA GLU A 410 -14.44 -2.93 -2.59
C GLU A 410 -13.42 -2.57 -1.50
N LYS A 411 -13.61 -1.41 -0.86
CA LYS A 411 -12.69 -0.87 0.15
C LYS A 411 -12.78 -1.62 1.47
N ILE A 412 -13.99 -2.00 1.90
CA ILE A 412 -14.21 -2.58 3.24
C ILE A 412 -14.56 -4.07 3.23
N GLY A 413 -14.77 -4.68 2.06
CA GLY A 413 -15.32 -6.02 1.91
C GLY A 413 -14.31 -7.10 1.52
N ILE A 414 -13.01 -6.82 1.61
CA ILE A 414 -11.92 -7.78 1.30
C ILE A 414 -12.16 -9.10 2.05
N GLY A 415 -12.18 -10.21 1.30
CA GLY A 415 -12.40 -11.56 1.84
C GLY A 415 -13.79 -11.85 2.41
N ASN A 416 -14.71 -10.87 2.45
CA ASN A 416 -16.02 -11.06 3.08
C ASN A 416 -17.00 -11.81 2.17
N GLU A 417 -17.35 -13.04 2.53
CA GLU A 417 -18.26 -13.87 1.72
C GLU A 417 -19.63 -13.23 1.47
N TYR A 418 -20.17 -12.47 2.43
CA TYR A 418 -21.48 -11.83 2.28
C TYR A 418 -21.41 -10.67 1.26
N ALA A 419 -20.34 -9.88 1.30
CA ALA A 419 -20.05 -8.85 0.30
C ALA A 419 -19.86 -9.47 -1.09
N ILE A 420 -19.05 -10.52 -1.19
CA ILE A 420 -18.80 -11.25 -2.45
C ILE A 420 -20.11 -11.78 -3.04
N ASN A 421 -20.95 -12.44 -2.24
CA ASN A 421 -22.25 -12.94 -2.70
C ASN A 421 -23.19 -11.79 -3.13
N GLY A 422 -23.14 -10.64 -2.44
CA GLY A 422 -23.86 -9.43 -2.82
C GLY A 422 -23.44 -8.90 -4.19
N LEU A 423 -22.14 -8.80 -4.45
CA LEU A 423 -21.60 -8.37 -5.74
C LEU A 423 -21.83 -9.40 -6.86
N VAL A 424 -21.75 -10.69 -6.57
CA VAL A 424 -22.11 -11.76 -7.53
C VAL A 424 -23.57 -11.64 -7.94
N HIS A 425 -24.47 -11.37 -6.99
CA HIS A 425 -25.88 -11.13 -7.31
C HIS A 425 -26.03 -9.89 -8.19
N LEU A 426 -25.41 -8.76 -7.82
CA LEU A 426 -25.46 -7.52 -8.59
C LEU A 426 -24.95 -7.70 -10.02
N LEU A 427 -23.83 -8.41 -10.18
CA LEU A 427 -23.22 -8.72 -11.48
C LEU A 427 -24.20 -9.43 -12.43
N ARG A 428 -25.05 -10.30 -11.88
CA ARG A 428 -26.03 -11.10 -12.64
C ARG A 428 -27.36 -10.37 -12.85
N SER A 429 -27.78 -9.53 -11.90
CA SER A 429 -29.10 -8.91 -11.92
C SER A 429 -29.15 -7.53 -12.58
N THR A 430 -28.02 -6.80 -12.65
CA THR A 430 -28.01 -5.45 -13.20
C THR A 430 -27.97 -5.43 -14.74
N SER A 431 -28.83 -4.62 -15.35
CA SER A 431 -28.77 -4.28 -16.78
C SER A 431 -27.83 -3.11 -17.08
N ASP A 432 -27.50 -2.31 -16.07
CA ASP A 432 -26.66 -1.12 -16.20
C ASP A 432 -25.20 -1.49 -16.39
N ARG A 433 -24.61 -1.00 -17.49
CA ARG A 433 -23.24 -1.34 -17.89
C ARG A 433 -22.21 -0.90 -16.87
N TRP A 434 -22.32 0.32 -16.34
CA TRP A 434 -21.36 0.90 -15.40
C TRP A 434 -21.38 0.16 -14.06
N THR A 435 -22.58 -0.07 -13.54
CA THR A 435 -22.81 -0.85 -12.32
C THR A 435 -22.25 -2.27 -12.48
N ARG A 436 -22.43 -2.88 -13.66
CA ARG A 436 -21.91 -4.24 -13.94
C ARG A 436 -20.39 -4.27 -14.00
N THR A 437 -19.75 -3.30 -14.64
CA THR A 437 -18.29 -3.21 -14.69
C THR A 437 -17.70 -2.97 -13.30
N GLN A 438 -18.32 -2.09 -12.51
CA GLN A 438 -17.90 -1.87 -11.13
C GLN A 438 -18.04 -3.13 -10.28
N ALA A 439 -19.16 -3.85 -10.39
CA ALA A 439 -19.34 -5.12 -9.67
C ALA A 439 -18.25 -6.15 -10.05
N ALA A 440 -17.88 -6.22 -11.33
CA ALA A 440 -16.81 -7.10 -11.80
C ALA A 440 -15.44 -6.67 -11.25
N GLU A 441 -15.12 -5.37 -11.27
CA GLU A 441 -13.88 -4.85 -10.70
C GLU A 441 -13.77 -5.17 -9.21
N SER A 442 -14.80 -4.83 -8.44
CA SER A 442 -14.80 -5.05 -7.00
C SER A 442 -14.68 -6.54 -6.65
N LEU A 443 -15.33 -7.44 -7.41
CA LEU A 443 -15.14 -8.89 -7.26
C LEU A 443 -13.69 -9.34 -7.52
N GLY A 444 -13.02 -8.74 -8.51
CA GLY A 444 -11.62 -9.05 -8.80
C GLY A 444 -10.65 -8.64 -7.69
N ARG A 445 -11.03 -7.68 -6.85
CA ARG A 445 -10.21 -7.18 -5.74
C ARG A 445 -10.53 -7.81 -4.39
N ILE A 446 -11.82 -8.05 -4.09
CA ILE A 446 -12.22 -8.60 -2.79
C ILE A 446 -12.42 -10.11 -2.79
N GLY A 447 -12.57 -10.71 -3.98
CA GLY A 447 -12.94 -12.10 -4.17
C GLY A 447 -11.76 -13.04 -4.42
N THR A 448 -10.56 -12.72 -3.93
CA THR A 448 -9.34 -13.50 -4.18
C THR A 448 -9.53 -14.98 -3.83
N GLY A 449 -9.29 -15.88 -4.79
CA GLY A 449 -9.50 -17.32 -4.65
C GLY A 449 -10.97 -17.77 -4.51
N ASN A 450 -11.95 -16.86 -4.61
CA ASN A 450 -13.36 -17.21 -4.41
C ASN A 450 -13.98 -17.84 -5.67
N GLN A 451 -14.23 -19.15 -5.62
CA GLN A 451 -14.74 -19.91 -6.77
C GLN A 451 -16.09 -19.40 -7.29
N LYS A 452 -17.00 -18.90 -6.43
CA LYS A 452 -18.29 -18.35 -6.87
C LYS A 452 -18.14 -17.05 -7.65
N ALA A 453 -17.20 -16.20 -7.24
CA ALA A 453 -16.86 -14.99 -7.97
C ALA A 453 -16.26 -15.32 -9.33
N ILE A 454 -15.30 -16.25 -9.38
CA ILE A 454 -14.67 -16.74 -10.62
C ILE A 454 -15.71 -17.31 -11.58
N ASP A 455 -16.56 -18.23 -11.12
CA ASP A 455 -17.59 -18.85 -11.95
C ASP A 455 -18.58 -17.81 -12.52
N SER A 456 -18.91 -16.78 -11.73
CA SER A 456 -19.81 -15.70 -12.15
C SER A 456 -19.18 -14.77 -13.19
N LEU A 457 -17.91 -14.40 -13.00
CA LEU A 457 -17.15 -13.61 -13.96
C LEU A 457 -16.97 -14.38 -15.28
N VAL A 458 -16.58 -15.66 -15.21
CA VAL A 458 -16.46 -16.55 -16.38
C VAL A 458 -17.79 -16.68 -17.13
N HIS A 459 -18.88 -16.91 -16.42
CA HIS A 459 -20.20 -17.00 -17.05
C HIS A 459 -20.55 -15.70 -17.77
N LEU A 460 -20.39 -14.55 -17.11
CA LEU A 460 -20.71 -13.26 -17.70
C LEU A 460 -19.81 -12.94 -18.91
N LEU A 461 -18.53 -13.31 -18.87
CA LEU A 461 -17.61 -13.12 -19.98
C LEU A 461 -18.11 -13.81 -21.26
N LYS A 462 -18.66 -15.02 -21.10
CA LYS A 462 -19.21 -15.83 -22.19
C LYS A 462 -20.55 -15.29 -22.72
N SER A 463 -21.40 -14.77 -21.84
CA SER A 463 -22.75 -14.34 -22.22
C SER A 463 -22.83 -12.89 -22.72
N THR A 464 -21.88 -12.03 -22.34
CA THR A 464 -21.89 -10.62 -22.76
C THR A 464 -21.26 -10.43 -24.13
N SER A 465 -21.83 -9.53 -24.96
CA SER A 465 -21.25 -9.10 -26.24
C SER A 465 -20.51 -7.75 -26.14
N ASN A 466 -20.65 -7.05 -25.01
CA ASN A 466 -20.07 -5.71 -24.83
C ASN A 466 -18.55 -5.81 -24.59
N SER A 467 -17.76 -5.18 -25.47
CA SER A 467 -16.29 -5.22 -25.44
C SER A 467 -15.70 -4.68 -24.15
N GLU A 468 -16.24 -3.60 -23.62
CA GLU A 468 -15.76 -2.97 -22.38
C GLU A 468 -16.07 -3.82 -21.15
N THR A 469 -17.26 -4.41 -21.10
CA THR A 469 -17.58 -5.38 -20.05
C THR A 469 -16.66 -6.60 -20.13
N ARG A 470 -16.34 -7.09 -21.33
CA ARG A 470 -15.36 -8.19 -21.51
C ARG A 470 -13.96 -7.78 -21.05
N ARG A 471 -13.53 -6.56 -21.40
CA ARG A 471 -12.25 -5.97 -20.96
C ARG A 471 -12.13 -5.99 -19.44
N GLN A 472 -13.12 -5.42 -18.76
CA GLN A 472 -13.13 -5.34 -17.30
C GLN A 472 -13.16 -6.73 -16.63
N ILE A 473 -13.97 -7.65 -17.16
CA ILE A 473 -14.02 -9.02 -16.62
C ILE A 473 -12.68 -9.74 -16.81
N ALA A 474 -12.02 -9.55 -17.96
CA ALA A 474 -10.71 -10.14 -18.20
C ALA A 474 -9.70 -9.65 -17.16
N GLU A 475 -9.64 -8.34 -16.92
CA GLU A 475 -8.78 -7.73 -15.90
C GLU A 475 -9.09 -8.23 -14.49
N SER A 476 -10.36 -8.37 -14.13
CA SER A 476 -10.76 -8.94 -12.85
C SER A 476 -10.32 -10.40 -12.71
N LEU A 477 -10.48 -11.22 -13.76
CA LEU A 477 -9.99 -12.61 -13.78
C LEU A 477 -8.46 -12.68 -13.68
N GLY A 478 -7.74 -11.68 -14.21
CA GLY A 478 -6.30 -11.55 -14.10
C GLY A 478 -5.78 -11.21 -12.69
N LYS A 479 -6.68 -10.78 -11.78
CA LYS A 479 -6.34 -10.42 -10.39
C LYS A 479 -6.86 -11.42 -9.36
N ILE A 480 -7.98 -12.08 -9.66
CA ILE A 480 -8.77 -12.81 -8.67
C ILE A 480 -8.10 -14.10 -8.17
N ASP A 481 -7.41 -14.85 -9.02
CA ASP A 481 -6.83 -16.14 -8.62
C ASP A 481 -5.72 -16.57 -9.59
N PRO A 482 -4.44 -16.28 -9.29
CA PRO A 482 -3.31 -16.71 -10.11
C PRO A 482 -3.28 -18.23 -10.28
N GLY A 483 -3.15 -18.71 -11.53
CA GLY A 483 -3.14 -20.14 -11.84
C GLY A 483 -4.52 -20.80 -11.97
N ASN A 484 -5.63 -20.08 -11.76
CA ASN A 484 -6.95 -20.69 -11.86
C ASN A 484 -7.28 -21.17 -13.28
N GLN A 485 -7.45 -22.48 -13.45
CA GLN A 485 -7.63 -23.08 -14.77
C GLN A 485 -8.90 -22.62 -15.49
N LYS A 486 -10.00 -22.35 -14.78
CA LYS A 486 -11.25 -21.86 -15.40
C LYS A 486 -11.10 -20.43 -15.90
N ALA A 487 -10.41 -19.57 -15.14
CA ALA A 487 -10.08 -18.22 -15.56
C ALA A 487 -9.18 -18.25 -16.80
N ILE A 488 -8.11 -19.05 -16.77
CA ILE A 488 -7.19 -19.25 -17.90
C ILE A 488 -7.94 -19.71 -19.15
N ASP A 489 -8.74 -20.78 -19.05
CA ASP A 489 -9.49 -21.33 -20.19
C ASP A 489 -10.43 -20.28 -20.82
N SER A 490 -11.07 -19.46 -19.98
CA SER A 490 -11.99 -18.41 -20.44
C SER A 490 -11.26 -17.23 -21.08
N LEU A 491 -10.10 -16.84 -20.55
CA LEU A 491 -9.26 -15.81 -21.16
C LEU A 491 -8.65 -16.28 -22.48
N VAL A 492 -8.22 -17.55 -22.59
CA VAL A 492 -7.75 -18.16 -23.84
C VAL A 492 -8.85 -18.14 -24.90
N GLN A 493 -10.10 -18.41 -24.52
CA GLN A 493 -11.25 -18.24 -25.42
C GLN A 493 -11.43 -16.77 -25.84
N LEU A 494 -11.23 -15.82 -24.92
CA LEU A 494 -11.35 -14.38 -25.20
C LEU A 494 -10.29 -13.85 -26.18
N LEU A 495 -9.13 -14.49 -26.29
CA LEU A 495 -8.11 -14.16 -27.31
C LEU A 495 -8.65 -14.31 -28.75
N LYS A 496 -9.73 -15.07 -28.96
CA LYS A 496 -10.40 -15.24 -30.27
C LYS A 496 -11.45 -14.15 -30.56
N SER A 497 -11.61 -13.17 -29.67
CA SER A 497 -12.57 -12.08 -29.82
C SER A 497 -12.24 -11.16 -31.01
N THR A 498 -13.26 -10.66 -31.70
CA THR A 498 -13.08 -9.64 -32.75
C THR A 498 -12.66 -8.28 -32.20
N SER A 499 -12.92 -8.02 -30.91
CA SER A 499 -12.53 -6.77 -30.25
C SER A 499 -11.05 -6.78 -29.82
N ASP A 500 -10.26 -5.87 -30.39
CA ASP A 500 -8.84 -5.68 -30.10
C ASP A 500 -8.59 -5.39 -28.61
N TYR A 501 -9.41 -4.52 -28.00
CA TYR A 501 -9.34 -4.22 -26.56
C TYR A 501 -9.53 -5.48 -25.70
N ALA A 502 -10.54 -6.29 -26.02
CA ALA A 502 -10.81 -7.52 -25.28
C ALA A 502 -9.68 -8.55 -25.44
N ARG A 503 -9.08 -8.65 -26.64
CA ARG A 503 -7.92 -9.53 -26.88
C ARG A 503 -6.69 -9.07 -26.10
N SER A 504 -6.41 -7.77 -26.09
CA SER A 504 -5.27 -7.20 -25.36
C SER A 504 -5.39 -7.41 -23.85
N SER A 505 -6.54 -7.12 -23.25
CA SER A 505 -6.75 -7.37 -21.82
C SER A 505 -6.74 -8.86 -21.47
N ALA A 506 -7.23 -9.73 -22.36
CA ALA A 506 -7.08 -11.18 -22.19
C ALA A 506 -5.61 -11.60 -22.18
N ALA A 507 -4.82 -11.09 -23.13
CA ALA A 507 -3.41 -11.41 -23.24
C ALA A 507 -2.63 -10.95 -22.01
N GLU A 508 -2.85 -9.71 -21.55
CA GLU A 508 -2.25 -9.16 -20.33
C GLU A 508 -2.62 -9.99 -19.11
N SER A 509 -3.91 -10.33 -18.95
CA SER A 509 -4.39 -11.12 -17.82
C SER A 509 -3.79 -12.53 -17.81
N LEU A 510 -3.64 -13.16 -18.97
CA LEU A 510 -2.94 -14.45 -19.10
C LEU A 510 -1.45 -14.34 -18.74
N GLY A 511 -0.80 -13.22 -19.03
CA GLY A 511 0.57 -12.95 -18.60
C GLY A 511 0.71 -12.94 -17.07
N LYS A 512 -0.33 -12.49 -16.35
CA LYS A 512 -0.34 -12.43 -14.88
C LYS A 512 -0.68 -13.77 -14.22
N ILE A 513 -1.63 -14.52 -14.78
CA ILE A 513 -2.16 -15.74 -14.12
C ILE A 513 -1.70 -17.05 -14.74
N GLY A 514 -1.07 -17.01 -15.93
CA GLY A 514 -0.81 -18.18 -16.77
C GLY A 514 0.59 -18.79 -16.62
N ASN A 515 1.31 -18.54 -15.53
CA ASN A 515 2.68 -19.02 -15.33
C ASN A 515 2.80 -20.53 -15.56
N GLY A 516 3.62 -20.95 -16.53
CA GLY A 516 3.81 -22.35 -16.92
C GLY A 516 2.60 -23.04 -17.57
N ASN A 517 1.49 -22.34 -17.81
CA ASN A 517 0.28 -22.94 -18.35
C ASN A 517 0.35 -23.09 -19.87
N GLN A 518 0.37 -24.33 -20.36
CA GLN A 518 0.52 -24.62 -21.80
C GLN A 518 -0.60 -24.02 -22.66
N LYS A 519 -1.85 -23.98 -22.18
CA LYS A 519 -2.97 -23.39 -22.96
C LYS A 519 -2.83 -21.88 -23.08
N ALA A 520 -2.38 -21.21 -22.01
CA ALA A 520 -2.10 -19.77 -22.03
C ALA A 520 -0.98 -19.46 -23.03
N ILE A 521 0.11 -20.22 -22.97
CA ILE A 521 1.25 -20.09 -23.89
C ILE A 521 0.80 -20.31 -25.34
N ASP A 522 0.08 -21.40 -25.63
CA ASP A 522 -0.41 -21.70 -26.98
C ASP A 522 -1.35 -20.60 -27.51
N GLY A 523 -2.23 -20.07 -26.65
CA GLY A 523 -3.13 -18.97 -26.99
C GLY A 523 -2.39 -17.68 -27.32
N LEU A 524 -1.40 -17.29 -26.50
CA LEU A 524 -0.57 -16.12 -26.73
C LEU A 524 0.28 -16.26 -28.00
N VAL A 525 0.89 -17.44 -28.22
CA VAL A 525 1.64 -17.75 -29.45
C VAL A 525 0.75 -17.61 -30.69
N HIS A 526 -0.48 -18.12 -30.65
CA HIS A 526 -1.43 -17.96 -31.74
C HIS A 526 -1.76 -16.49 -31.99
N LEU A 527 -2.07 -15.73 -30.93
CA LEU A 527 -2.40 -14.31 -31.04
C LEU A 527 -1.23 -13.49 -31.62
N LEU A 528 0.00 -13.80 -31.22
CA LEU A 528 1.22 -13.14 -31.71
C LEU A 528 1.36 -13.30 -33.24
N LYS A 529 1.03 -14.48 -33.76
CA LYS A 529 1.09 -14.78 -35.20
C LYS A 529 -0.01 -14.09 -35.98
N SER A 530 -1.22 -13.99 -35.42
CA SER A 530 -2.39 -13.43 -36.11
C SER A 530 -2.50 -11.90 -36.06
N THR A 531 -1.92 -11.25 -35.05
CA THR A 531 -2.02 -9.78 -34.89
C THR A 531 -0.98 -9.05 -35.73
N SER A 532 -1.31 -7.91 -36.33
CA SER A 532 -0.36 -7.01 -37.00
C SER A 532 0.00 -5.78 -36.15
N ASN A 533 -0.71 -5.54 -35.04
CA ASN A 533 -0.48 -4.39 -34.17
C ASN A 533 0.84 -4.57 -33.39
N GLY A 534 1.82 -3.68 -33.65
CA GLY A 534 3.15 -3.75 -33.06
C GLY A 534 3.17 -3.64 -31.53
N GLU A 535 2.27 -2.86 -30.94
CA GLU A 535 2.15 -2.71 -29.49
C GLU A 535 1.58 -3.98 -28.85
N THR A 536 0.54 -4.56 -29.45
CA THR A 536 0.00 -5.86 -29.04
C THR A 536 1.04 -6.97 -29.17
N ARG A 537 1.83 -7.00 -30.25
CA ARG A 537 2.93 -7.96 -30.41
C ARG A 537 3.99 -7.81 -29.31
N ARG A 538 4.35 -6.56 -28.98
CA ARG A 538 5.30 -6.26 -27.90
C ARG A 538 4.77 -6.80 -26.56
N GLN A 539 3.52 -6.50 -26.21
CA GLN A 539 2.91 -6.99 -24.98
C GLN A 539 2.85 -8.52 -24.93
N ILE A 540 2.50 -9.18 -26.03
CA ILE A 540 2.45 -10.65 -26.05
C ILE A 540 3.85 -11.25 -25.89
N ALA A 541 4.87 -10.65 -26.52
CA ALA A 541 6.26 -11.08 -26.35
C ALA A 541 6.70 -10.96 -24.89
N GLU A 542 6.37 -9.86 -24.23
CA GLU A 542 6.59 -9.65 -22.79
C GLU A 542 5.90 -10.76 -21.97
N ASN A 543 4.60 -10.98 -22.18
CA ASN A 543 3.84 -12.00 -21.45
C ASN A 543 4.40 -13.41 -21.64
N LEU A 544 4.82 -13.77 -22.86
CA LEU A 544 5.47 -15.06 -23.13
C LEU A 544 6.81 -15.20 -22.38
N GLY A 545 7.53 -14.10 -22.17
CA GLY A 545 8.74 -14.05 -21.36
C GLY A 545 8.47 -14.27 -19.88
N GLU A 546 7.31 -13.82 -19.37
CA GLU A 546 6.92 -14.03 -17.96
C GLU A 546 6.40 -15.45 -17.69
N ILE A 547 5.58 -16.01 -18.60
CA ILE A 547 4.89 -17.28 -18.33
C ILE A 547 5.56 -18.51 -18.96
N GLY A 548 6.49 -18.31 -19.90
CA GLY A 548 7.00 -19.33 -20.81
C GLY A 548 8.35 -19.92 -20.44
N ASN A 549 8.75 -19.91 -19.17
CA ASN A 549 10.08 -20.38 -18.74
C ASN A 549 10.41 -21.79 -19.28
N GLY A 550 11.47 -21.90 -20.11
CA GLY A 550 11.88 -23.15 -20.75
C GLY A 550 10.90 -23.71 -21.80
N ASN A 551 9.81 -23.02 -22.13
CA ASN A 551 8.80 -23.52 -23.06
C ASN A 551 9.25 -23.36 -24.52
N GLN A 552 9.45 -24.47 -25.22
CA GLN A 552 9.97 -24.45 -26.59
C GLN A 552 9.09 -23.67 -27.58
N LYS A 553 7.75 -23.73 -27.45
CA LYS A 553 6.85 -22.99 -28.37
C LYS A 553 6.92 -21.49 -28.15
N ALA A 554 7.05 -21.05 -26.90
CA ALA A 554 7.25 -19.64 -26.57
C ALA A 554 8.58 -19.14 -27.15
N ILE A 555 9.66 -19.90 -26.90
CA ILE A 555 11.00 -19.64 -27.44
C ILE A 555 10.97 -19.53 -28.98
N ASP A 556 10.44 -20.54 -29.67
CA ASP A 556 10.36 -20.57 -31.14
C ASP A 556 9.58 -19.36 -31.68
N SER A 557 8.51 -18.96 -31.00
CA SER A 557 7.67 -17.83 -31.42
C SER A 557 8.36 -16.48 -31.20
N LEU A 558 9.15 -16.33 -30.13
CA LEU A 558 9.96 -15.13 -29.90
C LEU A 558 11.12 -15.03 -30.89
N VAL A 559 11.79 -16.14 -31.21
CA VAL A 559 12.80 -16.19 -32.28
C VAL A 559 12.17 -15.81 -33.62
N GLN A 560 11.00 -16.35 -33.96
CA GLN A 560 10.29 -15.97 -35.18
C GLN A 560 9.87 -14.49 -35.17
N LEU A 561 9.53 -13.93 -34.02
CA LEU A 561 9.21 -12.52 -33.87
C LEU A 561 10.44 -11.64 -34.13
N LEU A 562 11.62 -12.03 -33.64
CA LEU A 562 12.89 -11.36 -33.94
C LEU A 562 13.16 -11.32 -35.46
N LYS A 563 12.92 -12.44 -36.16
CA LYS A 563 13.11 -12.60 -37.61
C LYS A 563 12.15 -11.74 -38.44
N SER A 564 10.89 -11.66 -38.01
CA SER A 564 9.81 -11.11 -38.85
C SER A 564 9.46 -9.64 -38.59
N THR A 565 9.87 -9.06 -37.46
CA THR A 565 9.51 -7.68 -37.10
C THR A 565 10.56 -6.66 -37.58
N SER A 566 10.09 -5.56 -38.16
CA SER A 566 10.91 -4.36 -38.44
C SER A 566 10.88 -3.35 -37.28
N ASN A 567 9.99 -3.53 -36.30
CA ASN A 567 9.87 -2.62 -35.17
C ASN A 567 10.95 -2.92 -34.10
N ASN A 568 11.88 -1.98 -33.94
CA ASN A 568 12.99 -2.09 -32.99
C ASN A 568 12.54 -2.26 -31.53
N LYS A 569 11.44 -1.64 -31.09
CA LYS A 569 10.92 -1.82 -29.72
C LYS A 569 10.41 -3.25 -29.51
N THR A 570 9.64 -3.77 -30.46
CA THR A 570 9.15 -5.15 -30.45
C THR A 570 10.29 -6.16 -30.49
N ARG A 571 11.33 -5.90 -31.30
CA ARG A 571 12.51 -6.76 -31.40
C ARG A 571 13.29 -6.81 -30.09
N ARG A 572 13.53 -5.66 -29.45
CA ARG A 572 14.17 -5.59 -28.13
C ARG A 572 13.38 -6.35 -27.07
N GLN A 573 12.06 -6.21 -27.07
CA GLN A 573 11.21 -6.96 -26.14
C GLN A 573 11.32 -8.47 -26.37
N ALA A 574 11.30 -8.94 -27.62
CA ALA A 574 11.43 -10.36 -27.93
C ALA A 574 12.79 -10.93 -27.46
N ALA A 575 13.87 -10.19 -27.66
CA ALA A 575 15.21 -10.54 -27.16
C ALA A 575 15.25 -10.60 -25.62
N TYR A 576 14.68 -9.61 -24.94
CA TYR A 576 14.60 -9.59 -23.49
C TYR A 576 13.78 -10.76 -22.93
N SER A 577 12.66 -11.08 -23.56
CA SER A 577 11.86 -12.25 -23.20
C SER A 577 12.61 -13.57 -23.44
N LEU A 578 13.40 -13.68 -24.52
CA LEU A 578 14.26 -14.84 -24.77
C LEU A 578 15.37 -14.99 -23.74
N GLU A 579 15.96 -13.89 -23.26
CA GLU A 579 16.92 -13.91 -22.15
C GLU A 579 16.29 -14.55 -20.90
N LYS A 580 15.03 -14.25 -20.59
CA LYS A 580 14.32 -14.82 -19.43
C LYS A 580 14.04 -16.32 -19.57
N ILE A 581 13.60 -16.77 -20.75
CA ILE A 581 13.04 -18.13 -20.90
C ILE A 581 13.93 -19.12 -21.65
N GLY A 582 14.96 -18.65 -22.35
CA GLY A 582 15.76 -19.41 -23.31
C GLY A 582 17.16 -19.80 -22.83
N ASN A 583 17.51 -19.56 -21.56
CA ASN A 583 18.86 -19.82 -21.05
C ASN A 583 19.29 -21.28 -21.28
N GLY A 584 20.41 -21.49 -21.97
CA GLY A 584 20.94 -22.80 -22.31
C GLY A 584 20.14 -23.59 -23.36
N ASN A 585 19.12 -22.99 -24.00
CA ASN A 585 18.32 -23.70 -25.01
C ASN A 585 19.11 -23.83 -26.33
N GLN A 586 19.61 -25.04 -26.60
CA GLN A 586 20.46 -25.29 -27.78
C GLN A 586 19.77 -24.96 -29.10
N LYS A 587 18.48 -25.28 -29.24
CA LYS A 587 17.72 -24.98 -30.46
C LYS A 587 17.59 -23.47 -30.67
N ALA A 588 17.33 -22.71 -29.62
CA ALA A 588 17.29 -21.25 -29.69
C ALA A 588 18.65 -20.66 -30.09
N ILE A 589 19.74 -21.20 -29.55
CA ILE A 589 21.11 -20.80 -29.92
C ILE A 589 21.34 -21.08 -31.41
N ASP A 590 21.02 -22.29 -31.90
CA ASP A 590 21.18 -22.65 -33.30
C ASP A 590 20.31 -21.77 -34.22
N ASP A 591 19.06 -21.51 -33.84
CA ASP A 591 18.13 -20.67 -34.63
C ASP A 591 18.55 -19.18 -34.67
N LEU A 592 19.20 -18.67 -33.61
CA LEU A 592 19.75 -17.31 -33.56
C LEU A 592 21.08 -17.21 -34.32
N LEU A 593 21.92 -18.25 -34.31
CA LEU A 593 23.12 -18.31 -35.14
C LEU A 593 22.76 -18.29 -36.63
N GLN A 594 21.75 -19.08 -37.04
CA GLN A 594 21.22 -19.02 -38.40
C GLN A 594 20.66 -17.64 -38.75
N LEU A 595 20.04 -16.94 -37.78
CA LEU A 595 19.57 -15.58 -37.99
C LEU A 595 20.71 -14.59 -38.21
N LEU A 596 21.81 -14.71 -37.47
CA LEU A 596 23.00 -13.88 -37.66
C LEU A 596 23.56 -14.01 -39.09
N GLU A 597 23.63 -15.24 -39.61
CA GLU A 597 24.17 -15.52 -40.94
C GLU A 597 23.25 -15.03 -42.07
N SER A 598 21.93 -15.10 -41.87
CA SER A 598 20.94 -14.83 -42.92
C SER A 598 20.46 -13.38 -42.99
N THR A 599 20.64 -12.58 -41.94
CA THR A 599 20.21 -11.18 -41.91
C THR A 599 21.29 -10.24 -42.42
N SER A 600 20.88 -9.19 -43.17
CA SER A 600 21.73 -8.06 -43.55
C SER A 600 21.44 -6.78 -42.76
N ASP A 601 20.45 -6.81 -41.87
CA ASP A 601 20.07 -5.67 -41.02
C ASP A 601 20.93 -5.60 -39.76
N ASP A 602 21.78 -4.58 -39.65
CA ASP A 602 22.70 -4.33 -38.52
C ASP A 602 21.96 -4.28 -37.18
N SER A 603 20.73 -3.75 -37.16
CA SER A 603 19.91 -3.72 -35.94
C SER A 603 19.49 -5.12 -35.50
N THR A 604 19.28 -6.05 -36.45
CA THR A 604 19.01 -7.47 -36.17
C THR A 604 20.29 -8.16 -35.69
N HIS A 605 21.44 -7.88 -36.31
CA HIS A 605 22.73 -8.43 -35.87
C HIS A 605 23.02 -8.09 -34.42
N LEU A 606 22.94 -6.82 -34.04
CA LEU A 606 23.24 -6.36 -32.69
C LEU A 606 22.34 -7.01 -31.62
N ILE A 607 21.03 -7.08 -31.87
CA ILE A 607 20.06 -7.64 -30.91
C ILE A 607 20.18 -9.17 -30.82
N THR A 608 20.42 -9.84 -31.95
CA THR A 608 20.62 -11.29 -32.00
C THR A 608 21.92 -11.66 -31.30
N ALA A 609 23.00 -10.89 -31.51
CA ALA A 609 24.26 -11.05 -30.81
C ALA A 609 24.11 -10.89 -29.29
N TYR A 610 23.42 -9.82 -28.84
CA TYR A 610 23.12 -9.63 -27.42
C TYR A 610 22.34 -10.82 -26.83
N SER A 611 21.32 -11.30 -27.56
CA SER A 611 20.49 -12.44 -27.12
C SER A 611 21.33 -13.71 -26.98
N LEU A 612 22.19 -14.01 -27.97
CA LEU A 612 23.13 -15.14 -27.94
C LEU A 612 24.08 -15.07 -26.75
N GLY A 613 24.61 -13.89 -26.42
CA GLY A 613 25.46 -13.74 -25.24
C GLY A 613 24.74 -13.90 -23.91
N LYS A 614 23.41 -13.78 -23.88
CA LYS A 614 22.64 -14.05 -22.66
C LYS A 614 22.24 -15.51 -22.55
N ILE A 615 21.71 -16.09 -23.62
CA ILE A 615 21.20 -17.47 -23.58
C ILE A 615 22.27 -18.54 -23.81
N GLY A 616 23.38 -18.18 -24.44
CA GLY A 616 24.49 -19.06 -24.81
C GLY A 616 25.74 -18.85 -23.97
N THR A 617 25.61 -18.41 -22.71
CA THR A 617 26.75 -18.23 -21.81
C THR A 617 27.53 -19.55 -21.68
N GLY A 618 28.81 -19.55 -22.03
CA GLY A 618 29.65 -20.76 -22.05
C GLY A 618 29.40 -21.73 -23.21
N ASN A 619 28.53 -21.39 -24.17
CA ASN A 619 28.30 -22.21 -25.36
C ASN A 619 29.32 -21.88 -26.45
N GLN A 620 30.19 -22.84 -26.80
CA GLN A 620 31.25 -22.62 -27.77
C GLN A 620 30.74 -22.17 -29.14
N LYS A 621 29.63 -22.74 -29.63
CA LYS A 621 29.06 -22.33 -30.92
C LYS A 621 28.59 -20.88 -30.92
N ALA A 622 28.02 -20.42 -29.80
CA ALA A 622 27.61 -19.02 -29.64
C ALA A 622 28.83 -18.09 -29.66
N ILE A 623 29.92 -18.48 -28.98
CA ILE A 623 31.18 -17.73 -28.99
C ILE A 623 31.76 -17.67 -30.41
N ASP A 624 31.88 -18.80 -31.10
CA ASP A 624 32.43 -18.89 -32.45
C ASP A 624 31.61 -18.05 -33.45
N GLY A 625 30.28 -18.14 -33.39
CA GLY A 625 29.39 -17.34 -34.23
C GLY A 625 29.50 -15.83 -33.97
N LEU A 626 29.65 -15.42 -32.71
CA LEU A 626 29.88 -14.01 -32.35
C LEU A 626 31.26 -13.52 -32.81
N VAL A 627 32.30 -14.35 -32.74
CA VAL A 627 33.64 -14.03 -33.28
C VAL A 627 33.57 -13.86 -34.80
N ASN A 628 32.90 -14.76 -35.52
CA ASN A 628 32.73 -14.65 -36.98
C ASN A 628 31.97 -13.37 -37.37
N LEU A 629 30.95 -12.99 -36.59
CA LEU A 629 30.23 -11.73 -36.81
C LEU A 629 31.12 -10.50 -36.54
N LEU A 630 31.95 -10.55 -35.49
CA LEU A 630 32.89 -9.48 -35.15
C LEU A 630 33.87 -9.20 -36.30
N GLU A 631 34.34 -10.26 -36.95
CA GLU A 631 35.28 -10.20 -38.08
C GLU A 631 34.62 -9.77 -39.39
N SER A 632 33.40 -10.24 -39.64
CA SER A 632 32.70 -10.00 -40.92
C SER A 632 31.96 -8.66 -40.96
N THR A 633 31.50 -8.11 -39.83
CA THR A 633 30.73 -6.85 -39.81
C THR A 633 31.61 -5.62 -39.98
N SER A 634 31.24 -4.71 -40.87
CA SER A 634 31.85 -3.37 -40.99
C SER A 634 31.16 -2.29 -40.15
N ASP A 635 29.97 -2.56 -39.61
CA ASP A 635 29.23 -1.59 -38.80
C ASP A 635 29.87 -1.43 -37.41
N LYS A 636 30.27 -0.20 -37.08
CA LYS A 636 30.97 0.11 -35.83
C LYS A 636 30.11 -0.17 -34.60
N LYS A 637 28.79 0.06 -34.68
CA LYS A 637 27.87 -0.15 -33.54
C LYS A 637 27.68 -1.63 -33.25
N THR A 638 27.46 -2.43 -34.29
CA THR A 638 27.37 -3.88 -34.23
C THR A 638 28.67 -4.49 -33.73
N ARG A 639 29.82 -4.08 -34.30
CA ARG A 639 31.14 -4.53 -33.86
C ARG A 639 31.40 -4.22 -32.38
N TRP A 640 31.06 -3.02 -31.91
CA TRP A 640 31.16 -2.67 -30.48
C TRP A 640 30.28 -3.56 -29.61
N GLY A 641 29.01 -3.73 -29.98
CA GLY A 641 28.06 -4.51 -29.20
C GLY A 641 28.39 -6.00 -29.14
N VAL A 642 28.85 -6.58 -30.24
CA VAL A 642 29.33 -7.96 -30.32
C VAL A 642 30.56 -8.14 -29.44
N ALA A 643 31.53 -7.23 -29.51
CA ALA A 643 32.73 -7.30 -28.67
C ALA A 643 32.41 -7.14 -27.17
N GLU A 644 31.47 -6.24 -26.81
CA GLU A 644 30.99 -6.11 -25.43
C GLU A 644 30.30 -7.39 -24.95
N THR A 645 29.56 -8.05 -25.83
CA THR A 645 28.88 -9.31 -25.57
C THR A 645 29.89 -10.44 -25.36
N LEU A 646 30.85 -10.60 -26.26
CA LEU A 646 31.96 -11.55 -26.15
C LEU A 646 32.72 -11.37 -24.84
N ARG A 647 33.05 -10.13 -24.46
CA ARG A 647 33.74 -9.85 -23.18
C ARG A 647 32.97 -10.35 -21.95
N LYS A 648 31.64 -10.44 -22.01
CA LYS A 648 30.81 -10.93 -20.89
C LYS A 648 30.77 -12.46 -20.82
N ILE A 649 30.82 -13.15 -21.96
CA ILE A 649 30.68 -14.62 -22.04
C ILE A 649 32.01 -15.36 -22.20
N ASP A 650 33.03 -14.67 -22.72
CA ASP A 650 34.40 -15.13 -22.93
C ASP A 650 35.36 -13.94 -22.67
N PRO A 651 35.62 -13.61 -21.38
CA PRO A 651 36.42 -12.43 -21.02
C PRO A 651 37.86 -12.44 -21.56
N GLY A 652 38.40 -13.63 -21.87
CA GLY A 652 39.75 -13.82 -22.40
C GLY A 652 39.83 -13.73 -23.93
N ASN A 653 38.73 -13.43 -24.62
CA ASN A 653 38.70 -13.40 -26.07
C ASN A 653 39.54 -12.22 -26.64
N GLN A 654 40.76 -12.52 -27.10
CA GLN A 654 41.69 -11.51 -27.59
C GLN A 654 41.11 -10.67 -28.74
N LYS A 655 40.34 -11.29 -29.65
CA LYS A 655 39.71 -10.60 -30.78
C LYS A 655 38.68 -9.56 -30.31
N ALA A 656 37.91 -9.88 -29.27
CA ALA A 656 36.98 -8.92 -28.66
C ALA A 656 37.72 -7.76 -27.97
N ILE A 657 38.81 -8.06 -27.26
CA ILE A 657 39.66 -7.05 -26.60
C ILE A 657 40.27 -6.10 -27.64
N ASP A 658 40.89 -6.64 -28.69
CA ASP A 658 41.52 -5.88 -29.76
C ASP A 658 40.50 -5.01 -30.51
N SER A 659 39.31 -5.55 -30.78
CA SER A 659 38.23 -4.81 -31.43
C SER A 659 37.72 -3.64 -30.59
N LEU A 660 37.54 -3.82 -29.28
CA LEU A 660 37.16 -2.73 -28.37
C LEU A 660 38.26 -1.66 -28.26
N MET A 661 39.53 -2.09 -28.26
CA MET A 661 40.68 -1.18 -28.25
C MET A 661 40.74 -0.33 -29.51
N TYR A 662 40.63 -0.96 -30.68
CA TYR A 662 40.60 -0.27 -31.98
C TYR A 662 39.42 0.71 -32.11
N LEU A 663 38.22 0.29 -31.72
CA LEU A 663 37.03 1.14 -31.77
C LEU A 663 37.12 2.33 -30.80
N SER A 664 37.69 2.13 -29.61
CA SER A 664 37.90 3.20 -28.62
C SER A 664 38.89 4.27 -29.09
N LEU A 665 39.87 3.87 -29.91
CA LEU A 665 40.87 4.76 -30.51
C LEU A 665 40.35 5.50 -31.76
N SER A 666 39.44 4.87 -32.53
CA SER A 666 38.95 5.40 -33.82
C SER A 666 37.66 6.25 -33.76
N THR A 667 36.96 6.33 -32.63
CA THR A 667 35.80 7.22 -32.45
C THR A 667 36.22 8.59 -31.91
N SER A 668 36.37 9.60 -32.77
CA SER A 668 36.68 10.98 -32.40
C SER A 668 35.45 11.85 -32.07
N ASP A 669 34.24 11.54 -32.59
CA ASP A 669 33.17 12.57 -32.65
C ASP A 669 31.77 12.22 -32.10
N ASP A 670 31.54 11.04 -31.51
CA ASP A 670 30.18 10.70 -31.02
C ASP A 670 30.06 10.84 -29.48
N THR A 671 29.30 11.85 -29.04
CA THR A 671 29.27 12.37 -27.65
C THR A 671 28.83 11.36 -26.60
N GLY A 672 28.03 10.36 -26.97
CA GLY A 672 27.59 9.28 -26.08
C GLY A 672 28.72 8.30 -25.67
N TYR A 673 29.82 8.24 -26.43
CA TYR A 673 30.92 7.32 -26.16
C TYR A 673 31.97 7.89 -25.19
N ARG A 674 31.95 9.20 -24.88
CA ARG A 674 32.95 9.82 -23.99
C ARG A 674 32.92 9.29 -22.55
N LEU A 675 31.73 9.04 -21.99
CA LEU A 675 31.55 8.49 -20.63
C LEU A 675 31.95 7.02 -20.53
N LYS A 676 31.61 6.21 -21.55
CA LYS A 676 32.01 4.79 -21.62
C LYS A 676 33.50 4.64 -21.91
N LYS A 677 34.09 5.50 -22.75
CA LYS A 677 35.54 5.57 -23.03
C LYS A 677 36.35 5.91 -21.79
N ARG A 678 35.89 6.82 -20.93
CA ARG A 678 36.53 7.12 -19.62
C ARG A 678 36.46 5.94 -18.65
N ARG A 679 35.31 5.26 -18.53
CA ARG A 679 35.20 4.02 -17.73
C ARG A 679 36.09 2.90 -18.25
N TRP A 680 36.21 2.76 -19.57
CA TRP A 680 37.04 1.74 -20.20
C TRP A 680 38.54 2.04 -20.01
N TRP A 681 39.00 3.28 -20.20
CA TRP A 681 40.36 3.69 -19.87
C TRP A 681 40.70 3.43 -18.40
N PHE A 682 39.78 3.73 -17.48
CA PHE A 682 39.96 3.49 -16.05
C PHE A 682 40.08 2.00 -15.72
N LEU A 683 39.22 1.15 -16.31
CA LEU A 683 39.28 -0.31 -16.10
C LEU A 683 40.49 -0.97 -16.76
N LEU A 684 40.89 -0.49 -17.95
CA LEU A 684 42.08 -0.95 -18.66
C LEU A 684 43.36 -0.60 -17.88
N LEU A 685 43.45 0.62 -17.35
CA LEU A 685 44.54 1.05 -16.45
C LEU A 685 44.57 0.18 -15.19
N CYS A 686 43.41 -0.12 -14.59
CA CYS A 686 43.34 -0.97 -13.39
C CYS A 686 43.79 -2.41 -13.65
N PHE A 687 43.53 -2.93 -14.86
CA PHE A 687 43.89 -4.28 -15.25
C PHE A 687 45.37 -4.41 -15.65
N LEU A 688 45.94 -3.40 -16.31
CA LEU A 688 47.34 -3.42 -16.75
C LEU A 688 48.34 -3.09 -15.62
N PHE A 689 47.97 -2.25 -14.66
CA PHE A 689 48.91 -1.72 -13.66
C PHE A 689 48.54 -2.03 -12.21
N GLY A 690 47.40 -2.66 -11.95
CA GLY A 690 46.87 -2.88 -10.60
C GLY A 690 46.27 -1.60 -9.99
N VAL A 691 45.24 -1.76 -9.15
CA VAL A 691 44.40 -0.65 -8.62
C VAL A 691 45.23 0.45 -7.92
N GLY A 692 46.35 0.09 -7.30
CA GLY A 692 47.23 1.03 -6.59
C GLY A 692 47.99 2.01 -7.49
N VAL A 693 48.38 1.61 -8.71
CA VAL A 693 49.15 2.47 -9.64
C VAL A 693 48.24 3.46 -10.37
N VAL A 694 46.97 3.07 -10.58
CA VAL A 694 45.97 3.93 -11.24
C VAL A 694 45.54 5.11 -10.37
N PHE A 695 45.50 4.93 -9.06
CA PHE A 695 45.18 6.01 -8.12
C PHE A 695 46.29 7.08 -8.09
N ILE A 696 47.56 6.67 -8.25
CA ILE A 696 48.71 7.59 -8.30
C ILE A 696 48.73 8.39 -9.61
N LEU A 697 48.40 7.76 -10.75
CA LEU A 697 48.29 8.44 -12.05
C LEU A 697 47.05 9.34 -12.19
N ALA A 698 46.03 9.17 -11.34
CA ALA A 698 44.82 10.01 -11.34
C ALA A 698 44.92 11.23 -10.40
N LEU A 699 45.93 11.26 -9.51
CA LEU A 699 46.21 12.37 -8.60
C LEU A 699 47.27 13.35 -9.13
N ILE A 700 47.94 13.02 -10.24
CA ILE A 700 48.78 13.89 -11.06
C ILE A 700 47.93 14.41 -12.21
#